data_AF-A0A1F2YAY2-F1
#
_entry.id   AF-A0A1F2YAY2-F1
#
_cell.length_a   1.000
_cell.length_b   1.000
_cell.length_c   1.000
_cell.angle_alpha   90.00
_cell.angle_beta   90.00
_cell.angle_gamma   90.00
#
_symmetry.space_group_name_H-M   'P 1'
#
loop_
_entity.id
_entity.type
_entity.pdbx_description
1 polymer ?
#
loop_
_entity_poly.entity_id
_entity_poly.type
_entity_poly.pdbx_seq_one_letter_code
_entity_poly.pdbx_strand_id
1 'polypeptide(L)'
;MSRYIATRAIRGANALVSEAEAMLDRALEEKGAETPVAFPSTAYHLPVILGMTGIEVAALGQLTDVVAHARDLLHPLPADHQWTPYLGETLDSGMAALLAAETIEAIRYVDGLQPEALAGFEAAGGPAFTSPDADATEERAPNGRLNGAIDDIQLRSWGIQLVDGRMPGFAAIVGCAKSNEVAVRIVRELQKRNILCFLSGNVNGRSIIHQLIEEGVELGYDTYTVPFGTDTISAIYALGFATRSALTFGGLKGGQGREILLYNKGRVFAFVLALGEVDDLKYAAAAGAINFGFPVIADTVIPQILPTGVTTYEHVVSMPFNEIEGVDDLERAERLVQKCIEVRGVKVHIADVPVPVPYGSAFEGEVVRKVDMRVEFGGKNSRAFEYLRMAGLDEVTDGKIEVVGPDFSDVEPQGSMDLGIVVDVAGRQMEKDFEPVLERQIHYFVNGASGVQHIGQRDIAWIRLSTKAADSGFDLEHFGKILHARLHADFGAIVDKVQVTIHTDPERLKGLLGEARAAYDFRNKRLADLTDLAVDEFYSCTLCQSFAPNHVCIISPERLGLCGAYNWLDCKASFSINPTGPNQPIKLGRVLDPERGFWEGTNDYAKVGSHGVVEEVAMYSIMENPMTACGCFECIVMLIPEANGVMVVSREDTSMTPAGMTFSTLAGLAGGGIQTPGVMGVGKYYLISPRFISANGGFSRVVWMSSFLKDTMAEELKVVADRDGDPSLIDRIADERSVTTVEELQPWLVEHEHPALTMEAIF
;
A
#
# COMPACT_ATOMS: atom_id res chain seq x y z
N MET A 1 -12.13 4.98 -40.17
CA MET A 1 -10.96 5.63 -39.55
C MET A 1 -10.93 7.10 -39.92
N SER A 2 -10.66 8.00 -38.99
CA SER A 2 -10.61 9.45 -39.27
C SER A 2 -9.28 9.85 -39.90
N ARG A 3 -9.31 10.38 -41.14
CA ARG A 3 -8.12 10.95 -41.80
C ARG A 3 -7.50 12.07 -40.94
N TYR A 4 -8.34 12.88 -40.31
CA TYR A 4 -7.90 13.99 -39.47
C TYR A 4 -7.03 13.50 -38.30
N ILE A 5 -7.47 12.45 -37.60
CA ILE A 5 -6.69 11.88 -36.48
C ILE A 5 -5.35 11.35 -36.99
N ALA A 6 -5.38 10.56 -38.06
CA ALA A 6 -4.16 9.99 -38.66
C ALA A 6 -3.17 11.09 -39.06
N THR A 7 -3.63 12.13 -39.75
CA THR A 7 -2.78 13.27 -40.15
C THR A 7 -2.17 13.99 -38.95
N ARG A 8 -2.95 14.28 -37.90
CA ARG A 8 -2.46 15.00 -36.72
C ARG A 8 -1.47 14.15 -35.91
N ALA A 9 -1.77 12.88 -35.70
CA ALA A 9 -0.92 11.94 -34.99
C ALA A 9 0.42 11.71 -35.72
N ILE A 10 0.39 11.44 -37.03
CA ILE A 10 1.61 11.23 -37.82
C ILE A 10 2.45 12.51 -37.87
N ARG A 11 1.82 13.68 -38.02
CA ARG A 11 2.54 14.96 -37.99
C ARG A 11 3.19 15.23 -36.63
N GLY A 12 2.47 14.97 -35.53
CA GLY A 12 3.00 15.10 -34.18
C GLY A 12 4.16 14.15 -33.92
N ALA A 13 4.06 12.89 -34.37
CA ALA A 13 5.13 11.91 -34.26
C ALA A 13 6.40 12.33 -35.02
N ASN A 14 6.26 12.81 -36.26
CA ASN A 14 7.39 13.31 -37.04
C ASN A 14 8.08 14.50 -36.34
N ALA A 15 7.31 15.44 -35.79
CA ALA A 15 7.85 16.57 -35.07
C ALA A 15 8.61 16.12 -33.80
N LEU A 16 8.02 15.23 -33.01
CA LEU A 16 8.60 14.74 -31.76
C LEU A 16 9.88 13.91 -31.98
N VAL A 17 9.90 13.04 -32.99
CA VAL A 17 11.12 12.28 -33.35
C VAL A 17 12.23 13.22 -33.80
N SER A 18 11.90 14.25 -34.60
CA SER A 18 12.89 15.25 -35.03
C SER A 18 13.43 16.06 -33.85
N GLU A 19 12.58 16.38 -32.87
CA GLU A 19 12.98 17.05 -31.64
C GLU A 19 13.90 16.16 -30.78
N ALA A 20 13.53 14.89 -30.60
CA ALA A 20 14.34 13.92 -29.86
C ALA A 20 15.74 13.75 -30.48
N GLU A 21 15.83 13.67 -31.81
CA GLU A 21 17.09 13.61 -32.56
C GLU A 21 17.93 14.87 -32.32
N ALA A 22 17.34 16.06 -32.47
CA ALA A 22 18.06 17.31 -32.24
C ALA A 22 18.47 17.53 -30.77
N MET A 23 17.72 16.99 -29.81
CA MET A 23 18.10 16.98 -28.40
C MET A 23 19.24 15.99 -28.14
N LEU A 24 19.16 14.79 -28.72
CA LEU A 24 20.20 13.77 -28.57
C LEU A 24 21.52 14.22 -29.17
N ASP A 25 21.52 14.78 -30.38
CA ASP A 25 22.72 15.28 -31.04
C ASP A 25 23.43 16.33 -30.18
N ARG A 26 22.67 17.29 -29.62
CA ARG A 26 23.22 18.30 -28.69
C ARG A 26 23.75 17.67 -27.41
N ALA A 27 23.02 16.75 -26.79
CA ALA A 27 23.46 16.08 -25.57
C ALA A 27 24.73 15.24 -25.80
N LEU A 28 24.86 14.59 -26.96
CA LEU A 28 26.05 13.84 -27.35
C LEU A 28 27.26 14.76 -27.58
N GLU A 29 27.05 15.92 -28.22
CA GLU A 29 28.10 16.93 -28.40
C GLU A 29 28.57 17.55 -27.07
N GLU A 30 27.64 17.85 -26.17
CA GLU A 30 27.93 18.56 -24.92
C GLU A 30 28.46 17.64 -23.81
N LYS A 31 27.92 16.42 -23.70
CA LYS A 31 28.18 15.51 -22.56
C LYS A 31 28.93 14.24 -22.96
N GLY A 32 28.89 13.86 -24.23
CA GLY A 32 29.57 12.66 -24.75
C GLY A 32 28.74 11.38 -24.60
N ALA A 33 29.02 10.42 -25.49
CA ALA A 33 28.26 9.17 -25.64
C ALA A 33 28.22 8.26 -24.39
N GLU A 34 29.26 8.32 -23.54
CA GLU A 34 29.40 7.48 -22.34
C GLU A 34 28.64 8.06 -21.12
N THR A 35 27.93 9.18 -21.27
CA THR A 35 27.20 9.77 -20.15
C THR A 35 26.09 8.82 -19.70
N PRO A 36 26.03 8.43 -18.40
CA PRO A 36 25.03 7.52 -17.90
C PRO A 36 23.61 8.04 -18.07
N VAL A 37 22.70 7.14 -18.42
CA VAL A 37 21.26 7.38 -18.56
C VAL A 37 20.53 6.38 -17.68
N ALA A 38 19.71 6.88 -16.76
CA ALA A 38 18.86 6.04 -15.92
C ALA A 38 17.65 6.83 -15.41
N PHE A 39 16.49 6.16 -15.32
CA PHE A 39 15.40 6.63 -14.47
C PHE A 39 15.65 6.20 -13.02
N PRO A 40 15.17 6.97 -12.03
CA PRO A 40 15.38 6.66 -10.63
C PRO A 40 14.71 5.33 -10.25
N SER A 41 15.41 4.52 -9.45
CA SER A 41 14.90 3.31 -8.80
C SER A 41 14.15 2.33 -9.71
N THR A 42 14.68 2.07 -10.91
CA THR A 42 14.15 1.04 -11.79
C THR A 42 15.21 0.06 -12.26
N ALA A 43 14.87 -1.22 -12.25
CA ALA A 43 15.67 -2.30 -12.84
C ALA A 43 15.39 -2.48 -14.34
N TYR A 44 14.50 -1.68 -14.92
CA TYR A 44 14.00 -1.83 -16.30
C TYR A 44 14.51 -0.74 -17.25
N HIS A 45 15.66 -0.13 -16.95
CA HIS A 45 16.29 0.91 -17.80
C HIS A 45 15.30 2.03 -18.18
N LEU A 46 15.06 2.20 -19.48
CA LEU A 46 13.97 3.01 -20.03
C LEU A 46 12.83 2.05 -20.43
N PRO A 47 11.76 1.96 -19.63
CA PRO A 47 10.88 0.81 -19.69
C PRO A 47 10.13 0.61 -21.01
N VAL A 48 9.67 1.68 -21.66
CA VAL A 48 8.93 1.55 -22.94
C VAL A 48 9.88 1.09 -24.04
N ILE A 49 11.06 1.69 -24.14
CA ILE A 49 12.13 1.30 -25.05
C ILE A 49 12.52 -0.16 -24.80
N LEU A 50 12.87 -0.52 -23.56
CA LEU A 50 13.24 -1.90 -23.21
C LEU A 50 12.13 -2.89 -23.57
N GLY A 51 10.88 -2.57 -23.22
CA GLY A 51 9.74 -3.43 -23.51
C GLY A 51 9.52 -3.64 -25.01
N MET A 52 9.56 -2.56 -25.80
CA MET A 52 9.21 -2.61 -27.22
C MET A 52 10.36 -3.10 -28.10
N THR A 53 11.61 -2.74 -27.80
CA THR A 53 12.78 -3.01 -28.66
C THR A 53 13.76 -4.02 -28.06
N GLY A 54 13.76 -4.19 -26.74
CA GLY A 54 14.74 -5.02 -26.03
C GLY A 54 16.09 -4.33 -25.82
N ILE A 55 16.21 -3.05 -26.17
CA ILE A 55 17.44 -2.28 -26.00
C ILE A 55 17.57 -1.84 -24.54
N GLU A 56 18.64 -2.29 -23.88
CA GLU A 56 19.02 -1.88 -22.53
C GLU A 56 19.85 -0.58 -22.60
N VAL A 57 19.17 0.55 -22.43
CA VAL A 57 19.82 1.88 -22.43
C VAL A 57 20.41 2.16 -21.04
N ALA A 58 21.71 2.35 -20.99
CA ALA A 58 22.50 2.75 -19.83
C ALA A 58 23.36 4.00 -20.09
N ALA A 59 23.56 4.40 -21.35
CA ALA A 59 24.34 5.57 -21.75
C ALA A 59 23.72 6.32 -22.94
N LEU A 60 24.00 7.63 -23.06
CA LEU A 60 23.45 8.51 -24.10
C LEU A 60 23.67 7.98 -25.52
N GLY A 61 24.84 7.41 -25.81
CA GLY A 61 25.16 6.91 -27.16
C GLY A 61 24.19 5.84 -27.67
N GLN A 62 23.62 5.04 -26.76
CA GLN A 62 22.69 3.96 -27.10
C GLN A 62 21.31 4.47 -27.54
N LEU A 63 20.95 5.72 -27.21
CA LEU A 63 19.72 6.34 -27.68
C LEU A 63 19.74 6.60 -29.19
N THR A 64 20.91 6.62 -29.82
CA THR A 64 21.05 6.78 -31.28
C THR A 64 20.33 5.68 -32.04
N ASP A 65 20.48 4.42 -31.60
CA ASP A 65 19.82 3.27 -32.20
C ASP A 65 18.30 3.31 -31.97
N VAL A 66 17.87 3.84 -30.82
CA VAL A 66 16.46 4.02 -30.48
C VAL A 66 15.80 5.07 -31.38
N VAL A 67 16.44 6.23 -31.57
CA VAL A 67 15.93 7.29 -32.46
C VAL A 67 15.91 6.83 -33.92
N ALA A 68 16.93 6.09 -34.36
CA ALA A 68 16.93 5.47 -35.68
C ALA A 68 15.75 4.51 -35.86
N HIS A 69 15.48 3.66 -34.87
CA HIS A 69 14.32 2.76 -34.90
C HIS A 69 12.99 3.52 -34.90
N ALA A 70 12.86 4.60 -34.11
CA ALA A 70 11.68 5.46 -34.12
C ALA A 70 11.45 6.09 -35.51
N ARG A 71 12.52 6.50 -36.20
CA ARG A 71 12.46 7.05 -37.56
C ARG A 71 11.97 6.03 -38.57
N ASP A 72 12.35 4.75 -38.45
CA ASP A 72 11.88 3.66 -39.33
C ASP A 72 10.37 3.38 -39.19
N LEU A 73 9.77 3.73 -38.05
CA LEU A 73 8.34 3.57 -37.78
C LEU A 73 7.48 4.76 -38.28
N LEU A 74 8.11 5.84 -38.75
CA LEU A 74 7.39 7.02 -39.26
C LEU A 74 6.83 6.77 -40.65
N HIS A 75 5.56 7.15 -40.83
CA HIS A 75 4.86 7.05 -42.10
C HIS A 75 4.57 8.43 -42.72
N PRO A 76 4.35 8.50 -44.04
CA PRO A 76 3.92 9.74 -44.68
C PRO A 76 2.50 10.13 -44.26
N LEU A 77 2.16 11.41 -44.38
CA LEU A 77 0.80 11.87 -44.11
C LEU A 77 -0.21 11.23 -45.08
N PRO A 78 -1.43 10.91 -44.61
CA PRO A 78 -2.51 10.43 -45.47
C PRO A 78 -2.76 11.34 -46.67
N ALA A 79 -2.81 10.76 -47.87
CA ALA A 79 -3.08 11.52 -49.10
C ALA A 79 -4.49 12.13 -49.10
N ASP A 80 -4.64 13.31 -49.70
CA ASP A 80 -5.92 14.05 -49.68
C ASP A 80 -7.05 13.39 -50.47
N HIS A 81 -6.72 12.56 -51.47
CA HIS A 81 -7.66 12.03 -52.47
C HIS A 81 -7.67 10.50 -52.58
N GLN A 82 -6.88 9.78 -51.78
CA GLN A 82 -6.88 8.31 -51.74
C GLN A 82 -7.44 7.86 -50.39
N TRP A 83 -8.17 6.74 -50.35
CA TRP A 83 -8.78 6.20 -49.12
C TRP A 83 -8.16 4.85 -48.78
N THR A 84 -6.89 4.85 -48.36
CA THR A 84 -6.23 3.65 -47.82
C THR A 84 -6.49 3.53 -46.31
N PRO A 85 -6.55 2.32 -45.73
CA PRO A 85 -6.66 2.19 -44.27
C PRO A 85 -5.39 2.68 -43.56
N TYR A 86 -5.50 3.75 -42.75
CA TYR A 86 -4.34 4.39 -42.09
C TYR A 86 -4.06 3.89 -40.66
N LEU A 87 -4.75 2.84 -40.17
CA LEU A 87 -4.66 2.49 -38.74
C LEU A 87 -3.26 2.03 -38.37
N GLY A 88 -2.71 1.08 -39.12
CA GLY A 88 -1.35 0.57 -38.88
C GLY A 88 -0.34 1.70 -38.92
N GLU A 89 -0.35 2.52 -39.97
CA GLU A 89 0.57 3.65 -40.15
C GLU A 89 0.49 4.67 -39.00
N THR A 90 -0.74 4.96 -38.54
CA THR A 90 -0.99 5.86 -37.40
C THR A 90 -0.45 5.27 -36.10
N LEU A 91 -0.64 3.97 -35.90
CA LEU A 91 -0.19 3.26 -34.71
C LEU A 91 1.33 3.09 -34.67
N ASP A 92 1.97 2.79 -35.80
CA ASP A 92 3.44 2.74 -35.93
C ASP A 92 4.04 4.11 -35.63
N SER A 93 3.48 5.18 -36.20
CA SER A 93 3.90 6.55 -35.90
C SER A 93 3.62 6.92 -34.43
N GLY A 94 2.55 6.40 -33.84
CA GLY A 94 2.28 6.52 -32.41
C GLY A 94 3.37 5.85 -31.56
N MET A 95 3.83 4.65 -31.94
CA MET A 95 4.94 3.97 -31.27
C MET A 95 6.25 4.76 -31.42
N ALA A 96 6.54 5.31 -32.61
CA ALA A 96 7.67 6.21 -32.83
C ALA A 96 7.64 7.40 -31.86
N ALA A 97 6.47 8.00 -31.65
CA ALA A 97 6.29 9.09 -30.72
C ALA A 97 6.57 8.68 -29.27
N LEU A 98 6.21 7.45 -28.85
CA LEU A 98 6.53 6.96 -27.50
C LEU A 98 8.03 6.78 -27.29
N LEU A 99 8.73 6.19 -28.26
CA LEU A 99 10.19 6.03 -28.19
C LEU A 99 10.90 7.38 -28.14
N ALA A 100 10.44 8.35 -28.93
CA ALA A 100 10.95 9.72 -28.89
C ALA A 100 10.64 10.42 -27.56
N ALA A 101 9.44 10.25 -27.00
CA ALA A 101 9.08 10.84 -25.71
C ALA A 101 9.96 10.30 -24.57
N GLU A 102 10.18 8.98 -24.49
CA GLU A 102 11.03 8.40 -23.45
C GLU A 102 12.50 8.80 -23.62
N THR A 103 12.96 8.95 -24.86
CA THR A 103 14.29 9.49 -25.18
C THR A 103 14.45 10.92 -24.68
N ILE A 104 13.46 11.78 -24.93
CA ILE A 104 13.47 13.19 -24.46
C ILE A 104 13.48 13.25 -22.94
N GLU A 105 12.62 12.46 -22.27
CA GLU A 105 12.60 12.41 -20.80
C GLU A 105 13.93 11.89 -20.22
N ALA A 106 14.54 10.87 -20.84
CA ALA A 106 15.86 10.38 -20.44
C ALA A 106 16.94 11.47 -20.53
N ILE A 107 16.95 12.24 -21.61
CA ILE A 107 17.86 13.39 -21.76
C ILE A 107 17.57 14.46 -20.71
N ARG A 108 16.30 14.76 -20.42
CA ARG A 108 15.91 15.72 -19.38
C ARG A 108 16.35 15.29 -17.98
N TYR A 109 16.35 14.00 -17.67
CA TYR A 109 16.94 13.47 -16.43
C TYR A 109 18.46 13.70 -16.38
N VAL A 110 19.16 13.47 -17.49
CA VAL A 110 20.61 13.76 -17.62
C VAL A 110 20.90 15.26 -17.46
N ASP A 111 19.96 16.12 -17.85
CA ASP A 111 20.02 17.58 -17.67
C ASP A 111 19.58 18.06 -16.28
N GLY A 112 19.09 17.16 -15.41
CA GLY A 112 18.55 17.52 -14.10
C GLY A 112 17.22 18.28 -14.15
N LEU A 113 16.56 18.29 -15.31
CA LEU A 113 15.25 18.93 -15.54
C LEU A 113 14.08 18.06 -15.05
N GLN A 114 14.32 16.76 -14.85
CA GLN A 114 13.36 15.81 -14.29
C GLN A 114 13.88 15.18 -12.98
N PRO A 115 12.99 14.90 -12.00
CA PRO A 115 11.57 15.25 -12.00
C PRO A 115 11.32 16.76 -11.97
N GLU A 116 10.30 17.21 -12.70
CA GLU A 116 9.98 18.63 -12.90
C GLU A 116 9.79 19.35 -11.57
N ALA A 117 10.45 20.51 -11.41
CA ALA A 117 10.29 21.35 -10.22
C ALA A 117 8.98 22.17 -10.31
N LEU A 118 8.18 22.15 -9.25
CA LEU A 118 6.96 22.93 -9.12
C LEU A 118 6.94 23.66 -7.77
N ALA A 119 6.94 25.00 -7.82
CA ALA A 119 6.94 25.83 -6.62
C ALA A 119 5.68 25.63 -5.78
N GLY A 120 5.84 25.45 -4.46
CA GLY A 120 4.71 25.26 -3.52
C GLY A 120 4.07 23.87 -3.52
N PHE A 121 4.66 22.89 -4.19
CA PHE A 121 4.18 21.50 -4.18
C PHE A 121 4.82 20.68 -3.05
N GLU A 122 4.03 19.95 -2.28
CA GLU A 122 4.49 18.92 -1.33
C GLU A 122 3.77 17.60 -1.65
N ALA A 123 4.54 16.55 -1.93
CA ALA A 123 3.98 15.24 -2.29
C ALA A 123 3.56 14.45 -1.05
N ALA A 124 2.41 13.79 -1.13
CA ALA A 124 1.93 12.86 -0.10
C ALA A 124 2.35 11.42 -0.39
N GLY A 125 3.01 10.77 0.57
CA GLY A 125 3.25 9.32 0.49
C GLY A 125 4.32 8.82 -0.49
N GLY A 126 5.21 9.68 -0.99
CA GLY A 126 6.36 9.25 -1.82
C GLY A 126 7.66 9.17 -1.03
N PRO A 127 8.68 8.42 -1.49
CA PRO A 127 10.01 8.55 -0.90
C PRO A 127 10.41 10.01 -1.03
N ALA A 128 10.79 10.65 0.07
CA ALA A 128 11.54 11.89 -0.01
C ALA A 128 12.63 11.65 -1.07
N PHE A 129 12.70 12.50 -2.10
CA PHE A 129 13.71 12.39 -3.14
C PHE A 129 15.08 12.70 -2.50
N THR A 130 15.61 11.78 -1.70
CA THR A 130 17.00 11.75 -1.27
C THR A 130 17.72 10.96 -2.34
N SER A 131 18.11 11.64 -3.41
CA SER A 131 19.24 11.16 -4.21
C SER A 131 20.40 10.92 -3.25
N PRO A 132 21.14 9.79 -3.33
CA PRO A 132 22.35 9.57 -2.54
C PRO A 132 23.42 10.66 -2.72
N ASP A 133 23.28 11.50 -3.76
CA ASP A 133 24.19 12.62 -4.07
C ASP A 133 23.65 14.00 -3.65
N ALA A 134 22.49 14.09 -3.01
CA ALA A 134 22.04 15.33 -2.39
C ALA A 134 22.67 15.42 -1.00
N ASP A 135 23.90 15.95 -0.95
CA ASP A 135 24.58 16.31 0.29
C ASP A 135 23.61 17.02 1.24
N ALA A 136 23.53 16.54 2.48
CA ALA A 136 22.76 17.09 3.58
C ALA A 136 23.28 18.47 4.06
N THR A 137 23.84 19.27 3.14
CA THR A 137 24.41 20.60 3.39
C THR A 137 23.83 21.69 2.50
N GLU A 138 22.98 21.39 1.52
CA GLU A 138 22.21 22.41 0.81
C GLU A 138 20.87 22.66 1.51
N GLU A 139 20.60 23.92 1.84
CA GLU A 139 19.30 24.41 2.32
C GLU A 139 18.18 23.79 1.48
N ARG A 140 17.16 23.21 2.13
CA ARG A 140 15.93 22.70 1.50
C ARG A 140 15.52 23.64 0.36
N ALA A 141 15.67 23.18 -0.89
CA ALA A 141 15.31 23.99 -2.05
C ALA A 141 13.87 24.51 -1.88
N PRO A 142 13.60 25.80 -2.14
CA PRO A 142 12.29 26.41 -1.87
C PRO A 142 11.12 25.89 -2.74
N ASN A 143 11.36 24.88 -3.59
CA ASN A 143 10.39 24.34 -4.56
C ASN A 143 10.34 22.80 -4.48
N GLY A 144 9.13 22.23 -4.39
CA GLY A 144 8.93 20.77 -4.49
C GLY A 144 9.15 20.25 -5.92
N ARG A 145 9.22 18.92 -6.06
CA ARG A 145 9.34 18.25 -7.36
C ARG A 145 8.13 17.34 -7.59
N LEU A 146 7.66 17.28 -8.83
CA LEU A 146 6.68 16.31 -9.31
C LEU A 146 7.31 14.90 -9.31
N ASN A 147 6.53 13.86 -9.59
CA ASN A 147 7.00 12.49 -9.43
C ASN A 147 7.97 12.02 -10.53
N GLY A 148 7.71 12.39 -11.80
CA GLY A 148 8.39 11.78 -12.94
C GLY A 148 8.15 10.26 -13.02
N ALA A 149 9.19 9.49 -13.33
CA ALA A 149 9.11 8.03 -13.41
C ALA A 149 8.81 7.37 -12.04
N ILE A 150 7.81 6.48 -12.00
CA ILE A 150 7.44 5.73 -10.78
C ILE A 150 8.56 4.75 -10.41
N ASP A 151 8.85 4.61 -9.11
CA ASP A 151 9.78 3.63 -8.53
C ASP A 151 9.27 2.16 -8.67
N ASP A 152 10.16 1.20 -8.95
CA ASP A 152 9.79 -0.21 -9.04
C ASP A 152 9.21 -0.79 -7.74
N ILE A 153 9.60 -0.29 -6.57
CA ILE A 153 9.03 -0.67 -5.27
C ILE A 153 7.55 -0.29 -5.23
N GLN A 154 7.22 0.93 -5.65
CA GLN A 154 5.83 1.39 -5.69
C GLN A 154 5.01 0.63 -6.72
N LEU A 155 5.60 0.36 -7.89
CA LEU A 155 4.99 -0.51 -8.91
C LEU A 155 4.62 -1.89 -8.33
N ARG A 156 5.51 -2.51 -7.54
CA ARG A 156 5.25 -3.82 -6.91
C ARG A 156 4.11 -3.74 -5.89
N SER A 157 4.09 -2.70 -5.07
CA SER A 157 3.01 -2.45 -4.10
C SER A 157 1.63 -2.36 -4.77
N TRP A 158 1.48 -1.54 -5.81
CA TRP A 158 0.21 -1.42 -6.54
C TRP A 158 -0.08 -2.61 -7.47
N GLY A 159 0.96 -3.27 -7.98
CA GLY A 159 0.81 -4.40 -8.88
C GLY A 159 0.02 -5.56 -8.30
N ILE A 160 0.18 -5.83 -7.00
CA ILE A 160 -0.63 -6.82 -6.28
C ILE A 160 -2.12 -6.44 -6.36
N GLN A 161 -2.43 -5.16 -6.13
CA GLN A 161 -3.80 -4.65 -6.17
C GLN A 161 -4.41 -4.64 -7.58
N LEU A 162 -3.58 -4.42 -8.61
CA LEU A 162 -3.99 -4.54 -10.01
C LEU A 162 -4.32 -6.00 -10.39
N VAL A 163 -3.60 -6.96 -9.81
CA VAL A 163 -3.80 -8.39 -10.10
C VAL A 163 -4.98 -8.98 -9.33
N ASP A 164 -5.17 -8.61 -8.07
CA ASP A 164 -6.28 -9.11 -7.24
C ASP A 164 -7.59 -8.32 -7.43
N GLY A 165 -7.56 -7.23 -8.18
CA GLY A 165 -8.72 -6.45 -8.58
C GLY A 165 -9.15 -5.35 -7.59
N ARG A 166 -8.43 -5.17 -6.47
CA ARG A 166 -8.66 -4.05 -5.54
C ARG A 166 -8.43 -2.69 -6.20
N MET A 167 -7.44 -2.62 -7.10
CA MET A 167 -7.21 -1.50 -8.00
C MET A 167 -7.61 -1.92 -9.41
N PRO A 168 -8.79 -1.54 -9.91
CA PRO A 168 -9.29 -2.04 -11.18
C PRO A 168 -8.46 -1.58 -12.40
N GLY A 169 -7.71 -0.48 -12.28
CA GLY A 169 -6.87 0.05 -13.36
C GLY A 169 -6.40 1.48 -13.08
N PHE A 170 -5.98 2.20 -14.12
CA PHE A 170 -5.56 3.59 -14.01
C PHE A 170 -6.14 4.51 -15.10
N ALA A 171 -6.30 5.79 -14.78
CA ALA A 171 -6.68 6.85 -15.70
C ALA A 171 -5.47 7.74 -15.98
N ALA A 172 -5.02 7.79 -17.23
CA ALA A 172 -4.02 8.77 -17.68
C ALA A 172 -4.75 10.07 -18.08
N ILE A 173 -4.74 11.05 -17.20
CA ILE A 173 -5.40 12.35 -17.41
C ILE A 173 -4.38 13.33 -17.98
N VAL A 174 -4.65 13.82 -19.19
CA VAL A 174 -3.72 14.66 -19.95
C VAL A 174 -4.37 16.00 -20.30
N GLY A 175 -3.84 17.11 -19.79
CA GLY A 175 -4.29 18.46 -20.15
C GLY A 175 -4.89 19.24 -18.98
N CYS A 176 -5.98 19.96 -19.23
CA CYS A 176 -6.61 20.87 -18.26
C CYS A 176 -8.12 20.74 -18.31
N ALA A 177 -8.76 20.51 -17.16
CA ALA A 177 -10.21 20.48 -17.05
C ALA A 177 -10.80 21.88 -17.24
N LYS A 178 -12.10 21.95 -17.55
CA LYS A 178 -12.86 23.21 -17.73
C LYS A 178 -12.73 24.18 -16.55
N SER A 179 -12.76 23.68 -15.32
CA SER A 179 -12.58 24.46 -14.09
C SER A 179 -11.89 23.62 -13.01
N ASN A 180 -11.48 24.27 -11.91
CA ASN A 180 -10.84 23.58 -10.80
C ASN A 180 -11.79 22.58 -10.11
N GLU A 181 -13.04 22.97 -9.90
CA GLU A 181 -14.07 22.12 -9.29
C GLU A 181 -14.34 20.87 -10.12
N VAL A 182 -14.33 21.01 -11.45
CA VAL A 182 -14.43 19.87 -12.38
C VAL A 182 -13.22 18.95 -12.26
N ALA A 183 -12.00 19.49 -12.18
CA ALA A 183 -10.79 18.69 -11.98
C ALA A 183 -10.87 17.86 -10.69
N VAL A 184 -11.24 18.51 -9.57
CA VAL A 184 -11.44 17.82 -8.29
C VAL A 184 -12.50 16.73 -8.40
N ARG A 185 -13.64 17.03 -9.05
CA ARG A 185 -14.72 16.04 -9.20
C ARG A 185 -14.28 14.83 -10.00
N ILE A 186 -13.58 15.01 -11.12
CA ILE A 186 -13.06 13.92 -11.95
C ILE A 186 -12.16 12.99 -11.10
N VAL A 187 -11.17 13.56 -10.41
CA VAL A 187 -10.22 12.78 -9.60
C VAL A 187 -10.92 12.05 -8.45
N ARG A 188 -11.81 12.73 -7.72
CA ARG A 188 -12.55 12.12 -6.59
C ARG A 188 -13.46 10.98 -7.05
N GLU A 189 -14.10 11.10 -8.20
CA GLU A 189 -14.92 10.02 -8.75
C GLU A 189 -14.09 8.81 -9.21
N LEU A 190 -12.86 9.02 -9.68
CA LEU A 190 -11.93 7.94 -9.98
C LEU A 190 -11.40 7.27 -8.70
N GLN A 191 -11.04 8.06 -7.68
CA GLN A 191 -10.59 7.56 -6.37
C GLN A 191 -11.65 6.73 -5.64
N LYS A 192 -12.92 7.17 -5.65
CA LYS A 192 -14.05 6.38 -5.10
C LYS A 192 -14.20 4.99 -5.71
N ARG A 193 -13.65 4.81 -6.91
CA ARG A 193 -13.67 3.56 -7.68
C ARG A 193 -12.33 2.83 -7.63
N ASN A 194 -11.43 3.27 -6.74
CA ASN A 194 -10.05 2.81 -6.59
C ASN A 194 -9.23 2.88 -7.89
N ILE A 195 -9.58 3.77 -8.82
CA ILE A 195 -8.84 3.94 -10.09
C ILE A 195 -7.68 4.90 -9.84
N LEU A 196 -6.46 4.43 -10.09
CA LEU A 196 -5.23 5.21 -9.99
C LEU A 196 -5.21 6.33 -11.03
N CYS A 197 -4.91 7.56 -10.61
CA CYS A 197 -4.87 8.73 -11.50
C CYS A 197 -3.44 9.13 -11.80
N PHE A 198 -3.08 9.19 -13.08
CA PHE A 198 -1.81 9.72 -13.55
C PHE A 198 -2.03 11.04 -14.25
N LEU A 199 -1.46 12.10 -13.69
CA LEU A 199 -1.71 13.47 -14.14
C LEU A 199 -0.54 13.98 -14.97
N SER A 200 -0.84 14.46 -16.18
CA SER A 200 0.16 15.08 -17.04
C SER A 200 -0.46 16.12 -17.99
N GLY A 201 0.36 16.80 -18.78
CA GLY A 201 -0.10 17.65 -19.86
C GLY A 201 -0.64 19.00 -19.43
N ASN A 202 -0.75 19.90 -20.41
CA ASN A 202 -1.33 21.22 -20.24
C ASN A 202 -2.14 21.64 -21.48
N VAL A 203 -2.92 22.71 -21.28
CA VAL A 203 -3.57 23.48 -22.33
C VAL A 203 -3.16 24.93 -22.11
N ASN A 204 -2.43 25.51 -23.06
CA ASN A 204 -1.92 26.88 -22.99
C ASN A 204 -1.14 27.17 -21.68
N GLY A 205 -0.33 26.21 -21.23
CA GLY A 205 0.50 26.34 -20.02
C GLY A 205 -0.21 26.04 -18.69
N ARG A 206 -1.53 25.75 -18.70
CA ARG A 206 -2.25 25.32 -17.49
C ARG A 206 -2.49 23.81 -17.51
N SER A 207 -2.13 23.13 -16.42
CA SER A 207 -2.29 21.68 -16.21
C SER A 207 -3.37 21.40 -15.17
N ILE A 208 -3.98 20.21 -15.22
CA ILE A 208 -4.83 19.70 -14.15
C ILE A 208 -4.09 19.64 -12.80
N ILE A 209 -2.76 19.47 -12.80
CA ILE A 209 -1.94 19.48 -11.59
C ILE A 209 -2.09 20.83 -10.86
N HIS A 210 -2.02 21.95 -11.59
CA HIS A 210 -2.24 23.28 -11.03
C HIS A 210 -3.65 23.41 -10.43
N GLN A 211 -4.66 22.91 -11.14
CA GLN A 211 -6.07 22.98 -10.71
C GLN A 211 -6.30 22.25 -9.38
N LEU A 212 -5.67 21.09 -9.19
CA LEU A 212 -5.84 20.30 -7.98
C LEU A 212 -5.07 20.88 -6.79
N ILE A 213 -3.86 21.40 -7.02
CA ILE A 213 -3.06 22.07 -5.98
C ILE A 213 -3.76 23.34 -5.49
N GLU A 214 -4.33 24.14 -6.40
CA GLU A 214 -5.09 25.36 -6.05
C GLU A 214 -6.28 25.07 -5.12
N GLU A 215 -6.89 23.89 -5.24
CA GLU A 215 -8.01 23.43 -4.40
C GLU A 215 -7.57 22.66 -3.14
N GLY A 216 -6.25 22.59 -2.88
CA GLY A 216 -5.70 21.88 -1.72
C GLY A 216 -5.91 20.36 -1.77
N VAL A 217 -6.00 19.76 -2.97
CA VAL A 217 -6.05 18.31 -3.11
C VAL A 217 -4.65 17.73 -2.91
N GLU A 218 -4.54 16.83 -1.96
CA GLU A 218 -3.32 16.09 -1.68
C GLU A 218 -3.00 15.09 -2.81
N LEU A 219 -1.82 15.22 -3.41
CA LEU A 219 -1.36 14.42 -4.55
C LEU A 219 -0.15 13.56 -4.16
N GLY A 220 -0.12 12.32 -4.61
CA GLY A 220 1.00 11.41 -4.45
C GLY A 220 0.57 9.95 -4.43
N TYR A 221 1.43 9.10 -3.89
CA TYR A 221 1.23 7.64 -3.95
C TYR A 221 0.12 7.17 -3.03
N ASP A 222 0.04 7.71 -1.81
CA ASP A 222 -1.00 7.31 -0.84
C ASP A 222 -2.41 7.67 -1.33
N THR A 223 -2.55 8.78 -2.07
CA THR A 223 -3.85 9.24 -2.57
C THR A 223 -4.21 8.71 -3.96
N TYR A 224 -3.43 7.78 -4.53
CA TYR A 224 -3.60 7.27 -5.89
C TYR A 224 -3.74 8.37 -6.94
N THR A 225 -3.07 9.52 -6.74
CA THR A 225 -3.15 10.66 -7.64
C THR A 225 -1.75 11.19 -7.90
N VAL A 226 -1.08 10.63 -8.91
CA VAL A 226 0.35 10.83 -9.16
C VAL A 226 0.56 11.93 -10.20
N PRO A 227 1.21 13.04 -9.85
CA PRO A 227 1.56 14.09 -10.80
C PRO A 227 2.90 13.79 -11.49
N PHE A 228 2.85 13.47 -12.78
CA PHE A 228 4.05 13.13 -13.56
C PHE A 228 4.82 14.34 -14.07
N GLY A 229 4.12 15.32 -14.63
CA GLY A 229 4.72 16.51 -15.23
C GLY A 229 3.67 17.40 -15.88
N THR A 230 3.97 18.67 -16.09
CA THR A 230 3.00 19.63 -16.64
C THR A 230 2.89 19.56 -18.16
N ASP A 231 3.70 18.76 -18.84
CA ASP A 231 3.67 18.59 -20.29
C ASP A 231 3.14 17.22 -20.75
N THR A 232 2.82 17.14 -22.05
CA THR A 232 2.26 15.92 -22.64
C THR A 232 3.30 14.81 -22.76
N ILE A 233 4.59 15.13 -22.84
CA ILE A 233 5.67 14.15 -22.98
C ILE A 233 5.74 13.28 -21.72
N SER A 234 5.51 13.89 -20.55
CA SER A 234 5.43 13.22 -19.24
C SER A 234 4.37 12.11 -19.16
N ALA A 235 3.40 12.06 -20.09
CA ALA A 235 2.45 10.94 -20.19
C ALA A 235 3.16 9.60 -20.48
N ILE A 236 4.41 9.62 -20.98
CA ILE A 236 5.22 8.42 -21.21
C ILE A 236 5.42 7.60 -19.94
N TYR A 237 5.49 8.22 -18.76
CA TYR A 237 5.66 7.51 -17.49
C TYR A 237 4.47 6.58 -17.17
N ALA A 238 3.25 6.92 -17.60
CA ALA A 238 2.07 6.05 -17.48
C ALA A 238 2.23 4.77 -18.31
N LEU A 239 2.78 4.90 -19.52
CA LEU A 239 3.02 3.78 -20.43
C LEU A 239 4.25 2.97 -19.99
N GLY A 240 5.25 3.61 -19.39
CA GLY A 240 6.36 2.95 -18.72
C GLY A 240 5.90 2.12 -17.52
N PHE A 241 4.95 2.63 -16.72
CA PHE A 241 4.31 1.86 -15.64
C PHE A 241 3.57 0.61 -16.17
N ALA A 242 2.76 0.78 -17.22
CA ALA A 242 2.03 -0.31 -17.88
C ALA A 242 2.99 -1.37 -18.48
N THR A 243 4.07 -0.92 -19.12
CA THR A 243 5.10 -1.81 -19.68
C THR A 243 5.76 -2.63 -18.57
N ARG A 244 6.16 -1.99 -17.46
CA ARG A 244 6.77 -2.70 -16.33
C ARG A 244 5.80 -3.65 -15.65
N SER A 245 4.50 -3.35 -15.60
CA SER A 245 3.51 -4.31 -15.09
C SER A 245 3.54 -5.64 -15.86
N ALA A 246 3.75 -5.59 -17.18
CA ALA A 246 3.89 -6.78 -18.00
C ALA A 246 5.23 -7.51 -17.77
N LEU A 247 6.31 -6.77 -17.57
CA LEU A 247 7.64 -7.34 -17.29
C LEU A 247 7.70 -7.98 -15.90
N THR A 248 7.17 -7.30 -14.88
CA THR A 248 7.21 -7.72 -13.48
C THR A 248 6.19 -8.81 -13.17
N PHE A 249 4.90 -8.60 -13.50
CA PHE A 249 3.82 -9.53 -13.11
C PHE A 249 3.45 -10.51 -14.23
N GLY A 250 3.64 -10.11 -15.49
CA GLY A 250 3.44 -10.98 -16.64
C GLY A 250 4.61 -11.94 -16.91
N GLY A 251 5.77 -11.71 -16.27
CA GLY A 251 6.99 -12.49 -16.49
C GLY A 251 7.56 -12.37 -17.92
N LEU A 252 7.18 -11.31 -18.64
CA LEU A 252 7.66 -11.05 -19.99
C LEU A 252 9.06 -10.43 -19.97
N LYS A 253 9.78 -10.55 -21.08
CA LYS A 253 11.12 -9.99 -21.26
C LYS A 253 11.11 -8.80 -22.21
N GLY A 254 12.11 -7.94 -22.09
CA GLY A 254 12.34 -6.86 -23.06
C GLY A 254 12.41 -7.38 -24.50
N GLY A 255 11.91 -6.60 -25.45
CA GLY A 255 11.82 -6.95 -26.87
C GLY A 255 10.64 -7.86 -27.23
N GLN A 256 9.85 -8.33 -26.26
CA GLN A 256 8.59 -9.04 -26.49
C GLN A 256 7.42 -8.06 -26.68
N GLY A 257 7.61 -7.07 -27.56
CA GLY A 257 6.68 -5.93 -27.69
C GLY A 257 5.23 -6.35 -27.94
N ARG A 258 5.01 -7.33 -28.82
CA ARG A 258 3.65 -7.83 -29.11
C ARG A 258 2.99 -8.45 -27.88
N GLU A 259 3.70 -9.29 -27.15
CA GLU A 259 3.20 -9.97 -25.95
C GLU A 259 2.92 -8.95 -24.83
N ILE A 260 3.76 -7.94 -24.68
CA ILE A 260 3.58 -6.84 -23.72
C ILE A 260 2.32 -6.02 -24.04
N LEU A 261 2.11 -5.68 -25.31
CA LEU A 261 0.89 -4.97 -25.73
C LEU A 261 -0.37 -5.81 -25.50
N LEU A 262 -0.32 -7.12 -25.78
CA LEU A 262 -1.43 -8.03 -25.52
C LEU A 262 -1.70 -8.21 -24.01
N TYR A 263 -0.65 -8.26 -23.18
CA TYR A 263 -0.77 -8.29 -21.73
C TYR A 263 -1.50 -7.05 -21.23
N ASN A 264 -1.04 -5.86 -21.64
CA ASN A 264 -1.63 -4.59 -21.23
C ASN A 264 -3.09 -4.46 -21.65
N LYS A 265 -3.42 -4.85 -22.88
CA LYS A 265 -4.80 -4.89 -23.35
C LYS A 265 -5.70 -5.77 -22.46
N GLY A 266 -5.21 -6.94 -22.05
CA GLY A 266 -6.01 -7.95 -21.34
C GLY A 266 -5.99 -7.86 -19.81
N ARG A 267 -4.98 -7.22 -19.22
CA ARG A 267 -4.73 -7.24 -17.77
C ARG A 267 -4.62 -5.86 -17.13
N VAL A 268 -4.27 -4.82 -17.89
CA VAL A 268 -4.15 -3.45 -17.37
C VAL A 268 -5.32 -2.64 -17.89
N PHE A 269 -6.34 -2.41 -17.06
CA PHE A 269 -7.53 -1.67 -17.48
C PHE A 269 -7.32 -0.16 -17.42
N ALA A 270 -6.46 0.35 -18.32
CA ALA A 270 -6.18 1.77 -18.41
C ALA A 270 -6.89 2.48 -19.56
N PHE A 271 -7.18 3.76 -19.37
CA PHE A 271 -7.70 4.66 -20.40
C PHE A 271 -7.06 6.04 -20.32
N VAL A 272 -7.08 6.77 -21.43
CA VAL A 272 -6.60 8.15 -21.51
C VAL A 272 -7.80 9.09 -21.48
N LEU A 273 -7.78 10.07 -20.58
CA LEU A 273 -8.73 11.18 -20.53
C LEU A 273 -8.01 12.46 -20.97
N ALA A 274 -8.25 12.88 -22.22
CA ALA A 274 -7.70 14.11 -22.77
C ALA A 274 -8.63 15.29 -22.44
N LEU A 275 -8.11 16.27 -21.69
CA LEU A 275 -8.86 17.43 -21.23
C LEU A 275 -8.40 18.72 -21.93
N GLY A 276 -9.37 19.44 -22.49
CA GLY A 276 -9.19 20.65 -23.29
C GLY A 276 -8.62 20.39 -24.69
N GLU A 277 -7.92 21.38 -25.25
CA GLU A 277 -7.47 21.34 -26.64
C GLU A 277 -6.50 20.18 -26.93
N VAL A 278 -6.81 19.40 -27.97
CA VAL A 278 -6.00 18.28 -28.45
C VAL A 278 -5.08 18.72 -29.60
N ASP A 279 -3.85 19.08 -29.24
CA ASP A 279 -2.77 19.41 -30.19
C ASP A 279 -2.18 18.14 -30.87
N ASP A 280 -1.28 18.34 -31.84
CA ASP A 280 -0.64 17.23 -32.58
C ASP A 280 0.13 16.27 -31.67
N LEU A 281 0.76 16.79 -30.61
CA LEU A 281 1.56 16.00 -29.68
C LEU A 281 0.65 15.07 -28.87
N LYS A 282 -0.49 15.58 -28.37
CA LYS A 282 -1.53 14.76 -27.72
C LYS A 282 -2.07 13.69 -28.66
N TYR A 283 -2.31 14.01 -29.94
CA TYR A 283 -2.74 13.00 -30.93
C TYR A 283 -1.68 11.90 -31.14
N ALA A 284 -0.40 12.26 -31.19
CA ALA A 284 0.70 11.30 -31.37
C ALA A 284 0.85 10.38 -30.15
N ALA A 285 0.88 10.94 -28.94
CA ALA A 285 0.94 10.15 -27.69
C ALA A 285 -0.30 9.25 -27.52
N ALA A 286 -1.49 9.76 -27.84
CA ALA A 286 -2.74 9.00 -27.81
C ALA A 286 -2.72 7.83 -28.81
N ALA A 287 -2.18 8.01 -30.02
CA ALA A 287 -2.00 6.91 -30.97
C ALA A 287 -1.08 5.81 -30.42
N GLY A 288 -0.02 6.20 -29.70
CA GLY A 288 0.84 5.26 -28.96
C GLY A 288 0.07 4.51 -27.86
N ALA A 289 -0.74 5.19 -27.05
CA ALA A 289 -1.54 4.56 -26.01
C ALA A 289 -2.57 3.55 -26.57
N ILE A 290 -3.13 3.82 -27.76
CA ILE A 290 -4.05 2.88 -28.43
C ILE A 290 -3.34 1.55 -28.71
N ASN A 291 -2.04 1.52 -29.03
CA ASN A 291 -1.30 0.25 -29.21
C ASN A 291 -1.34 -0.65 -27.97
N PHE A 292 -1.33 -0.06 -26.78
CA PHE A 292 -1.44 -0.79 -25.50
C PHE A 292 -2.86 -1.31 -25.24
N GLY A 293 -3.82 -1.03 -26.13
CA GLY A 293 -5.23 -1.33 -25.95
C GLY A 293 -5.96 -0.32 -25.08
N PHE A 294 -5.36 0.84 -24.82
CA PHE A 294 -5.95 1.88 -23.98
C PHE A 294 -6.78 2.84 -24.85
N PRO A 295 -8.10 2.96 -24.60
CA PRO A 295 -8.94 3.89 -25.33
C PRO A 295 -8.70 5.33 -24.88
N VAL A 296 -9.03 6.25 -25.76
CA VAL A 296 -8.86 7.70 -25.54
C VAL A 296 -10.22 8.36 -25.56
N ILE A 297 -10.53 9.07 -24.48
CA ILE A 297 -11.75 9.86 -24.34
C ILE A 297 -11.34 11.32 -24.26
N ALA A 298 -11.91 12.16 -25.12
CA ALA A 298 -11.65 13.59 -25.13
C ALA A 298 -12.89 14.38 -24.71
N ASP A 299 -12.72 15.39 -23.87
CA ASP A 299 -13.77 16.30 -23.44
C ASP A 299 -14.05 17.46 -24.43
N THR A 300 -13.46 17.38 -25.62
CA THR A 300 -13.62 18.33 -26.73
C THR A 300 -14.14 17.65 -27.99
N VAL A 301 -14.64 18.47 -28.93
CA VAL A 301 -15.15 18.00 -30.22
C VAL A 301 -13.99 17.54 -31.10
N ILE A 302 -13.83 16.23 -31.23
CA ILE A 302 -12.85 15.61 -32.11
C ILE A 302 -13.51 14.46 -32.90
N PRO A 303 -12.93 14.04 -34.04
CA PRO A 303 -13.41 12.84 -34.71
C PRO A 303 -13.30 11.60 -33.81
N GLN A 304 -14.11 10.58 -34.08
CA GLN A 304 -14.14 9.34 -33.29
C GLN A 304 -13.55 8.16 -34.07
N ILE A 305 -13.05 7.16 -33.34
CA ILE A 305 -12.62 5.86 -33.87
C ILE A 305 -13.37 4.79 -33.06
N LEU A 306 -14.60 4.53 -33.49
CA LEU A 306 -15.51 3.55 -32.87
C LEU A 306 -15.22 2.07 -33.17
N PRO A 307 -14.52 1.67 -34.25
CA PRO A 307 -14.23 0.26 -34.49
C PRO A 307 -13.46 -0.40 -33.34
N THR A 308 -13.82 -1.64 -33.04
CA THR A 308 -13.12 -2.49 -32.06
C THR A 308 -11.91 -3.19 -32.68
N GLY A 309 -10.95 -3.64 -31.86
CA GLY A 309 -9.90 -4.55 -32.34
C GLY A 309 -8.58 -4.40 -31.61
N VAL A 310 -8.06 -3.17 -31.56
CA VAL A 310 -6.87 -2.84 -30.76
C VAL A 310 -7.28 -2.66 -29.30
N THR A 311 -8.22 -1.75 -29.00
CA THR A 311 -8.88 -1.70 -27.69
C THR A 311 -10.05 -2.70 -27.61
N THR A 312 -10.61 -2.86 -26.40
CA THR A 312 -11.75 -3.77 -26.14
C THR A 312 -13.02 -3.31 -26.84
N TYR A 313 -13.36 -2.03 -26.72
CA TYR A 313 -14.52 -1.41 -27.38
C TYR A 313 -14.03 -0.33 -28.35
N GLU A 314 -14.40 0.93 -28.15
CA GLU A 314 -13.98 2.04 -29.01
C GLU A 314 -12.52 2.43 -28.77
N HIS A 315 -11.82 2.93 -29.81
CA HIS A 315 -10.44 3.42 -29.67
C HIS A 315 -10.42 4.89 -29.25
N VAL A 316 -11.28 5.71 -29.86
CA VAL A 316 -11.37 7.15 -29.60
C VAL A 316 -12.83 7.57 -29.52
N VAL A 317 -13.21 8.18 -28.40
CA VAL A 317 -14.55 8.72 -28.13
C VAL A 317 -14.44 10.22 -27.86
N SER A 318 -15.31 10.99 -28.50
CA SER A 318 -15.43 12.43 -28.27
C SER A 318 -16.69 12.68 -27.45
N MET A 319 -16.52 13.31 -26.29
CA MET A 319 -17.58 13.63 -25.36
C MET A 319 -17.44 15.09 -24.92
N PRO A 320 -17.78 16.06 -25.80
CA PRO A 320 -17.59 17.48 -25.53
C PRO A 320 -18.23 17.88 -24.20
N PHE A 321 -17.46 18.45 -23.27
CA PHE A 321 -17.88 18.60 -21.87
C PHE A 321 -19.21 19.35 -21.72
N ASN A 322 -19.40 20.41 -22.51
CA ASN A 322 -20.61 21.24 -22.46
C ASN A 322 -21.84 20.58 -23.12
N GLU A 323 -21.65 19.50 -23.86
CA GLU A 323 -22.72 18.71 -24.50
C GLU A 323 -23.13 17.50 -23.65
N ILE A 324 -22.41 17.23 -22.56
CA ILE A 324 -22.79 16.19 -21.60
C ILE A 324 -24.07 16.63 -20.87
N GLU A 325 -25.09 15.78 -20.91
CA GLU A 325 -26.31 15.97 -20.13
C GLU A 325 -25.98 15.94 -18.63
N GLY A 326 -26.49 16.89 -17.85
CA GLY A 326 -26.31 16.98 -16.39
C GLY A 326 -26.88 18.31 -15.88
N VAL A 327 -27.32 18.36 -14.62
CA VAL A 327 -27.89 19.57 -14.02
C VAL A 327 -26.83 20.65 -13.78
N ASP A 328 -25.59 20.25 -13.53
CA ASP A 328 -24.44 21.13 -13.33
C ASP A 328 -23.15 20.50 -13.91
N ASP A 329 -22.03 21.22 -13.78
CA ASP A 329 -20.73 20.77 -14.27
C ASP A 329 -20.15 19.58 -13.45
N LEU A 330 -20.60 19.36 -12.21
CA LEU A 330 -20.15 18.24 -11.38
C LEU A 330 -20.81 16.93 -11.81
N GLU A 331 -22.11 16.95 -12.11
CA GLU A 331 -22.81 15.77 -12.65
C GLU A 331 -22.27 15.42 -14.06
N ARG A 332 -21.91 16.43 -14.87
CA ARG A 332 -21.25 16.20 -16.16
C ARG A 332 -19.90 15.52 -16.01
N ALA A 333 -19.11 15.92 -15.01
CA ALA A 333 -17.83 15.30 -14.69
C ALA A 333 -18.00 13.82 -14.27
N GLU A 334 -19.01 13.50 -13.48
CA GLU A 334 -19.34 12.12 -13.10
C GLU A 334 -19.69 11.26 -14.32
N ARG A 335 -20.55 11.78 -15.20
CA ARG A 335 -20.96 11.08 -16.42
C ARG A 335 -19.80 10.90 -17.40
N LEU A 336 -18.88 11.86 -17.47
CA LEU A 336 -17.63 11.72 -18.22
C LEU A 336 -16.79 10.56 -17.69
N VAL A 337 -16.57 10.50 -16.36
CA VAL A 337 -15.83 9.40 -15.73
C VAL A 337 -16.52 8.05 -15.94
N GLN A 338 -17.84 8.00 -15.81
CA GLN A 338 -18.62 6.80 -16.09
C GLN A 338 -18.42 6.34 -17.54
N LYS A 339 -18.44 7.27 -18.50
CA LYS A 339 -18.22 6.92 -19.90
C LYS A 339 -16.82 6.35 -20.14
N CYS A 340 -15.79 6.91 -19.51
CA CYS A 340 -14.43 6.38 -19.60
C CYS A 340 -14.34 4.92 -19.12
N ILE A 341 -14.98 4.62 -17.98
CA ILE A 341 -15.06 3.28 -17.39
C ILE A 341 -15.76 2.30 -18.33
N GLU A 342 -16.90 2.72 -18.92
CA GLU A 342 -17.66 1.92 -19.88
C GLU A 342 -16.84 1.60 -21.14
N VAL A 343 -16.20 2.60 -21.74
CA VAL A 343 -15.42 2.47 -22.98
C VAL A 343 -14.20 1.57 -22.77
N ARG A 344 -13.58 1.61 -21.60
CA ARG A 344 -12.49 0.67 -21.28
C ARG A 344 -12.98 -0.73 -20.91
N GLY A 345 -14.23 -0.84 -20.44
CA GLY A 345 -14.77 -2.08 -19.88
C GLY A 345 -14.22 -2.39 -18.49
N VAL A 346 -13.88 -1.36 -17.71
CA VAL A 346 -13.43 -1.52 -16.33
C VAL A 346 -14.61 -2.03 -15.51
N LYS A 347 -14.50 -3.23 -14.94
CA LYS A 347 -15.48 -3.76 -14.00
C LYS A 347 -15.16 -3.23 -12.61
N VAL A 348 -15.79 -2.14 -12.23
CA VAL A 348 -15.62 -1.59 -10.88
C VAL A 348 -16.59 -2.30 -9.94
N HIS A 349 -16.05 -3.01 -8.95
CA HIS A 349 -16.83 -3.43 -7.79
C HIS A 349 -16.80 -2.29 -6.76
N ILE A 350 -17.79 -1.40 -6.83
CA ILE A 350 -18.01 -0.41 -5.77
C ILE A 350 -18.82 -1.13 -4.69
N ALA A 351 -18.20 -1.44 -3.55
CA ALA A 351 -18.97 -1.70 -2.35
C ALA A 351 -19.60 -0.35 -1.96
N ASP A 352 -20.91 -0.22 -2.15
CA ASP A 352 -21.65 0.97 -1.73
C ASP A 352 -21.71 0.98 -0.20
N VAL A 353 -20.78 1.73 0.41
CA VAL A 353 -20.69 1.87 1.86
C VAL A 353 -21.40 3.15 2.25
N PRO A 354 -22.52 3.10 3.00
CA PRO A 354 -23.36 4.26 3.24
C PRO A 354 -22.78 5.15 4.35
N VAL A 355 -21.72 5.90 4.00
CA VAL A 355 -21.03 6.85 4.87
C VAL A 355 -20.92 8.23 4.20
N PRO A 356 -20.85 9.32 4.98
CA PRO A 356 -20.86 10.69 4.45
C PRO A 356 -19.47 11.18 4.01
N VAL A 357 -18.45 10.33 4.13
CA VAL A 357 -17.07 10.61 3.72
C VAL A 357 -16.68 9.72 2.52
N PRO A 358 -15.69 10.12 1.71
CA PRO A 358 -15.10 9.21 0.74
C PRO A 358 -14.66 7.90 1.39
N TYR A 359 -14.96 6.78 0.73
CA TYR A 359 -14.61 5.44 1.20
C TYR A 359 -13.88 4.67 0.09
N GLY A 360 -12.79 3.99 0.42
CA GLY A 360 -11.94 3.24 -0.51
C GLY A 360 -10.58 2.90 0.06
N SER A 361 -9.83 2.01 -0.59
CA SER A 361 -8.52 1.54 -0.10
C SER A 361 -7.44 2.63 -0.12
N ALA A 362 -7.64 3.68 -0.92
CA ALA A 362 -6.76 4.85 -0.98
C ALA A 362 -6.71 5.63 0.34
N PHE A 363 -7.67 5.45 1.25
CA PHE A 363 -7.71 6.17 2.52
C PHE A 363 -7.12 5.37 3.69
N GLU A 364 -6.77 4.08 3.47
CA GLU A 364 -6.34 3.18 4.56
C GLU A 364 -5.10 3.64 5.33
N GLY A 365 -4.21 4.38 4.65
CA GLY A 365 -2.96 4.90 5.22
C GLY A 365 -3.07 6.26 5.90
N GLU A 366 -4.25 6.91 5.91
CA GLU A 366 -4.39 8.26 6.45
C GLU A 366 -4.07 8.30 7.96
N VAL A 367 -3.22 9.26 8.36
CA VAL A 367 -2.84 9.47 9.76
C VAL A 367 -3.55 10.70 10.31
N VAL A 368 -4.47 10.50 11.26
CA VAL A 368 -5.13 11.61 11.96
C VAL A 368 -4.21 12.14 13.06
N ARG A 369 -3.60 13.31 12.81
CA ARG A 369 -2.76 14.00 13.78
C ARG A 369 -3.62 14.71 14.83
N LYS A 370 -3.04 14.97 16.00
CA LYS A 370 -3.74 15.59 17.13
C LYS A 370 -4.41 16.93 16.78
N VAL A 371 -3.78 17.73 15.91
CA VAL A 371 -4.31 19.04 15.49
C VAL A 371 -5.59 18.92 14.67
N ASP A 372 -5.74 17.83 13.91
CA ASP A 372 -6.88 17.59 13.01
C ASP A 372 -7.95 16.68 13.65
N MET A 373 -7.72 16.23 14.90
CA MET A 373 -8.53 15.21 15.57
C MET A 373 -9.77 15.81 16.25
N ARG A 374 -10.94 15.23 15.98
CA ARG A 374 -12.20 15.52 16.67
C ARG A 374 -12.29 14.77 18.00
N VAL A 375 -12.04 13.47 17.98
CA VAL A 375 -12.16 12.56 19.14
C VAL A 375 -11.23 11.36 18.96
N GLU A 376 -10.74 10.83 20.08
CA GLU A 376 -9.91 9.63 20.17
C GLU A 376 -10.63 8.55 20.99
N PHE A 377 -10.60 7.29 20.53
CA PHE A 377 -11.13 6.14 21.26
C PHE A 377 -10.02 5.15 21.56
N GLY A 378 -9.87 4.75 22.83
CA GLY A 378 -8.73 3.94 23.28
C GLY A 378 -7.51 4.79 23.66
N GLY A 379 -6.32 4.25 23.43
CA GLY A 379 -5.06 4.93 23.74
C GLY A 379 -4.85 5.15 25.25
N LYS A 380 -4.26 6.30 25.60
CA LYS A 380 -3.84 6.60 26.99
C LYS A 380 -5.00 6.96 27.92
N ASN A 381 -6.02 7.64 27.40
CA ASN A 381 -7.05 8.30 28.21
C ASN A 381 -8.42 7.61 28.16
N SER A 382 -8.57 6.56 27.36
CA SER A 382 -9.82 5.81 27.22
C SER A 382 -9.56 4.33 26.91
N ARG A 383 -10.61 3.53 26.84
CA ARG A 383 -10.58 2.11 26.50
C ARG A 383 -11.32 1.86 25.20
N ALA A 384 -10.71 1.10 24.30
CA ALA A 384 -11.41 0.62 23.13
C ALA A 384 -11.14 -0.86 22.85
N PHE A 385 -12.20 -1.57 22.44
CA PHE A 385 -12.09 -2.96 22.02
C PHE A 385 -13.02 -3.28 20.83
N GLU A 386 -12.65 -4.29 20.06
CA GLU A 386 -13.42 -4.83 18.95
C GLU A 386 -13.58 -6.34 19.13
N TYR A 387 -14.81 -6.85 19.08
CA TYR A 387 -15.11 -8.25 19.32
C TYR A 387 -16.12 -8.76 18.29
N LEU A 388 -15.67 -9.67 17.44
CA LEU A 388 -16.51 -10.36 16.48
C LEU A 388 -16.79 -11.78 16.97
N ARG A 389 -18.06 -12.17 16.97
CA ARG A 389 -18.49 -13.51 17.38
C ARG A 389 -19.56 -14.08 16.47
N MET A 390 -19.53 -15.40 16.32
CA MET A 390 -20.57 -16.15 15.66
C MET A 390 -21.79 -16.27 16.59
N ALA A 391 -22.97 -15.95 16.06
CA ALA A 391 -24.25 -16.11 16.74
C ALA A 391 -25.20 -17.01 15.92
N GLY A 392 -26.30 -17.45 16.54
CA GLY A 392 -27.33 -18.21 15.84
C GLY A 392 -28.02 -17.38 14.76
N LEU A 393 -28.42 -18.01 13.64
CA LEU A 393 -29.15 -17.31 12.57
C LEU A 393 -30.43 -16.61 13.05
N ASP A 394 -31.07 -17.12 14.10
CA ASP A 394 -32.29 -16.55 14.71
C ASP A 394 -32.00 -15.44 15.74
N GLU A 395 -30.74 -15.31 16.17
CA GLU A 395 -30.29 -14.31 17.16
C GLU A 395 -29.81 -13.01 16.49
N VAL A 396 -29.45 -13.08 15.21
CA VAL A 396 -28.93 -11.94 14.43
C VAL A 396 -30.02 -11.34 13.54
N THR A 397 -30.22 -10.03 13.69
CA THR A 397 -31.02 -9.22 12.75
C THR A 397 -30.08 -8.54 11.77
N ASP A 398 -30.07 -8.99 10.51
CA ASP A 398 -29.18 -8.42 9.50
C ASP A 398 -29.41 -6.92 9.29
N GLY A 399 -28.32 -6.16 9.21
CA GLY A 399 -28.34 -4.71 9.03
C GLY A 399 -28.72 -3.92 10.27
N LYS A 400 -28.99 -4.58 11.41
CA LYS A 400 -29.26 -3.87 12.67
C LYS A 400 -27.96 -3.26 13.20
N ILE A 401 -27.97 -1.94 13.34
CA ILE A 401 -26.90 -1.16 13.97
C ILE A 401 -27.50 -0.44 15.17
N GLU A 402 -26.85 -0.54 16.33
CA GLU A 402 -27.31 0.07 17.57
C GLU A 402 -26.16 0.76 18.29
N VAL A 403 -26.37 2.01 18.72
CA VAL A 403 -25.42 2.76 19.55
C VAL A 403 -25.97 2.82 20.98
N VAL A 404 -25.23 2.24 21.92
CA VAL A 404 -25.61 2.08 23.32
C VAL A 404 -24.68 2.90 24.21
N GLY A 405 -25.15 4.09 24.57
CA GLY A 405 -24.44 5.08 25.37
C GLY A 405 -24.50 6.46 24.72
N PRO A 406 -23.81 7.47 25.27
CA PRO A 406 -23.72 8.80 24.65
C PRO A 406 -22.95 8.75 23.32
N ASP A 407 -23.19 9.73 22.47
CA ASP A 407 -22.31 10.00 21.33
C ASP A 407 -21.12 10.88 21.76
N PHE A 408 -20.27 11.28 20.81
CA PHE A 408 -19.14 12.17 21.09
C PHE A 408 -19.49 13.67 20.98
N SER A 409 -20.76 14.05 20.83
CA SER A 409 -21.18 15.44 20.63
C SER A 409 -20.78 16.33 21.82
N ASP A 410 -20.88 15.80 23.04
CA ASP A 410 -20.51 16.48 24.29
C ASP A 410 -19.03 16.31 24.67
N VAL A 411 -18.24 15.58 23.87
CA VAL A 411 -16.80 15.44 24.08
C VAL A 411 -16.10 16.65 23.49
N GLU A 412 -15.31 17.36 24.31
CA GLU A 412 -14.49 18.49 23.85
C GLU A 412 -13.62 18.12 22.63
N PRO A 413 -13.35 19.06 21.71
CA PRO A 413 -12.46 18.80 20.58
C PRO A 413 -11.10 18.26 21.05
N GLN A 414 -10.58 17.26 20.34
CA GLN A 414 -9.38 16.51 20.72
C GLN A 414 -9.49 15.72 22.04
N GLY A 415 -10.71 15.52 22.55
CA GLY A 415 -11.00 14.71 23.73
C GLY A 415 -10.94 13.20 23.45
N SER A 416 -11.19 12.41 24.49
CA SER A 416 -11.15 10.95 24.45
C SER A 416 -12.44 10.32 24.97
N MET A 417 -12.81 9.15 24.45
CA MET A 417 -14.05 8.46 24.78
C MET A 417 -13.88 6.93 24.71
N ASP A 418 -14.57 6.19 25.59
CA ASP A 418 -14.55 4.72 25.56
C ASP A 418 -15.38 4.17 24.38
N LEU A 419 -14.94 3.06 23.78
CA LEU A 419 -15.60 2.47 22.61
C LEU A 419 -15.50 0.93 22.56
N GLY A 420 -16.63 0.23 22.55
CA GLY A 420 -16.71 -1.20 22.30
C GLY A 420 -17.44 -1.48 20.99
N ILE A 421 -16.80 -2.12 20.03
CA ILE A 421 -17.41 -2.55 18.76
C ILE A 421 -17.71 -4.04 18.86
N VAL A 422 -18.99 -4.41 19.01
CA VAL A 422 -19.41 -5.82 19.03
C VAL A 422 -20.09 -6.16 17.71
N VAL A 423 -19.57 -7.16 17.01
CA VAL A 423 -20.06 -7.61 15.70
C VAL A 423 -20.57 -9.05 15.82
N ASP A 424 -21.89 -9.21 15.74
CA ASP A 424 -22.53 -10.52 15.68
C ASP A 424 -22.69 -10.92 14.21
N VAL A 425 -22.07 -12.03 13.81
CA VAL A 425 -22.19 -12.60 12.47
C VAL A 425 -22.88 -13.95 12.50
N ALA A 426 -23.68 -14.24 11.49
CA ALA A 426 -24.28 -15.55 11.31
C ALA A 426 -24.24 -15.97 9.83
N GLY A 427 -24.01 -17.25 9.58
CA GLY A 427 -24.10 -17.80 8.24
C GLY A 427 -24.00 -19.32 8.25
N ARG A 428 -24.49 -19.96 7.18
CA ARG A 428 -24.53 -21.43 7.09
C ARG A 428 -23.14 -22.06 7.02
N GLN A 429 -22.17 -21.35 6.45
CA GLN A 429 -20.78 -21.77 6.35
C GLN A 429 -19.90 -21.07 7.40
N MET A 430 -20.48 -20.24 8.27
CA MET A 430 -19.72 -19.57 9.33
C MET A 430 -19.32 -20.60 10.40
N GLU A 431 -18.06 -20.55 10.82
CA GLU A 431 -17.50 -21.38 11.87
C GLU A 431 -16.80 -20.48 12.90
N LYS A 432 -16.70 -20.95 14.16
CA LYS A 432 -15.97 -20.20 15.21
C LYS A 432 -14.51 -19.93 14.84
N ASP A 433 -13.94 -20.80 14.01
CA ASP A 433 -12.56 -20.69 13.52
C ASP A 433 -12.37 -19.50 12.59
N PHE A 434 -13.45 -18.95 12.01
CA PHE A 434 -13.41 -17.78 11.13
C PHE A 434 -13.55 -16.47 11.89
N GLU A 435 -13.98 -16.48 13.16
CA GLU A 435 -14.11 -15.27 13.98
C GLU A 435 -12.85 -14.39 13.98
N PRO A 436 -11.63 -14.90 14.31
CA PRO A 436 -10.43 -14.07 14.31
C PRO A 436 -10.05 -13.53 12.92
N VAL A 437 -10.37 -14.26 11.85
CA VAL A 437 -10.10 -13.84 10.47
C VAL A 437 -10.96 -12.64 10.11
N LEU A 438 -12.26 -12.69 10.43
CA LEU A 438 -13.20 -11.60 10.17
C LEU A 438 -12.97 -10.42 11.12
N GLU A 439 -12.68 -10.68 12.40
CA GLU A 439 -12.41 -9.64 13.41
C GLU A 439 -11.26 -8.73 12.97
N ARG A 440 -10.20 -9.29 12.39
CA ARG A 440 -9.07 -8.51 11.89
C ARG A 440 -9.43 -7.57 10.74
N GLN A 441 -10.46 -7.88 9.97
CA GLN A 441 -10.88 -7.03 8.85
C GLN A 441 -11.51 -5.72 9.33
N ILE A 442 -11.95 -5.64 10.59
CA ILE A 442 -12.45 -4.38 11.20
C ILE A 442 -11.40 -3.28 11.02
N HIS A 443 -10.12 -3.59 11.23
CA HIS A 443 -9.02 -2.65 10.99
C HIS A 443 -9.03 -2.08 9.56
N TYR A 444 -9.12 -2.94 8.54
CA TYR A 444 -9.08 -2.50 7.13
C TYR A 444 -10.34 -1.77 6.73
N PHE A 445 -11.50 -2.29 7.14
CA PHE A 445 -12.79 -1.72 6.78
C PHE A 445 -12.95 -0.33 7.39
N VAL A 446 -12.57 -0.15 8.65
CA VAL A 446 -12.69 1.16 9.31
C VAL A 446 -11.69 2.18 8.73
N ASN A 447 -10.45 1.77 8.42
CA ASN A 447 -9.47 2.65 7.77
C ASN A 447 -9.83 3.01 6.31
N GLY A 448 -10.75 2.28 5.67
CA GLY A 448 -11.22 2.64 4.33
C GLY A 448 -12.00 3.96 4.27
N ALA A 449 -12.41 4.53 5.41
CA ALA A 449 -13.12 5.81 5.47
C ALA A 449 -12.13 6.98 5.63
N SER A 450 -12.18 7.96 4.71
CA SER A 450 -11.34 9.16 4.80
C SER A 450 -11.59 9.94 6.09
N GLY A 451 -10.51 10.34 6.74
CA GLY A 451 -10.50 11.05 8.01
C GLY A 451 -10.71 10.17 9.24
N VAL A 452 -10.62 8.84 9.11
CA VAL A 452 -10.66 7.86 10.20
C VAL A 452 -9.36 7.07 10.24
N GLN A 453 -8.74 6.96 11.41
CA GLN A 453 -7.55 6.13 11.62
C GLN A 453 -7.88 5.06 12.67
N HIS A 454 -7.68 3.79 12.35
CA HIS A 454 -7.82 2.65 13.26
C HIS A 454 -6.50 1.89 13.36
N ILE A 455 -5.95 1.71 14.55
CA ILE A 455 -4.78 0.86 14.80
C ILE A 455 -4.99 -0.03 16.03
N GLY A 456 -4.16 -1.06 16.16
CA GLY A 456 -4.39 -2.09 17.17
C GLY A 456 -5.41 -3.12 16.71
N GLN A 457 -5.96 -3.85 17.68
CA GLN A 457 -6.89 -4.97 17.48
C GLN A 457 -7.48 -5.40 18.84
N ARG A 458 -8.47 -6.31 18.84
CA ARG A 458 -8.98 -6.95 20.07
C ARG A 458 -9.28 -5.91 21.15
N ASP A 459 -8.68 -6.02 22.34
CA ASP A 459 -8.87 -5.10 23.48
C ASP A 459 -7.85 -3.96 23.57
N ILE A 460 -7.05 -3.76 22.53
CA ILE A 460 -6.05 -2.70 22.42
C ILE A 460 -6.28 -1.85 21.17
N ALA A 461 -7.52 -1.84 20.66
CA ALA A 461 -7.91 -1.00 19.55
C ALA A 461 -7.72 0.49 19.92
N TRP A 462 -7.33 1.29 18.93
CA TRP A 462 -7.12 2.72 19.07
C TRP A 462 -7.56 3.43 17.79
N ILE A 463 -8.60 4.24 17.91
CA ILE A 463 -9.28 4.87 16.77
C ILE A 463 -9.26 6.38 16.92
N ARG A 464 -9.01 7.11 15.84
CA ARG A 464 -9.13 8.57 15.75
C ARG A 464 -10.07 8.98 14.64
N LEU A 465 -10.89 9.96 14.93
CA LEU A 465 -11.77 10.62 13.95
C LEU A 465 -11.31 12.06 13.75
N SER A 466 -11.17 12.50 12.51
CA SER A 466 -10.82 13.89 12.17
C SER A 466 -12.01 14.85 12.29
N THR A 467 -11.73 16.13 12.52
CA THR A 467 -12.75 17.20 12.52
C THR A 467 -13.47 17.27 11.18
N LYS A 468 -12.75 17.13 10.06
CA LYS A 468 -13.32 17.16 8.72
C LYS A 468 -14.33 16.02 8.47
N ALA A 469 -14.04 14.81 8.94
CA ALA A 469 -14.95 13.68 8.83
C ALA A 469 -16.21 13.89 9.67
N ALA A 470 -16.05 14.37 10.91
CA ALA A 470 -17.19 14.70 11.78
C ALA A 470 -18.06 15.84 11.20
N ASP A 471 -17.45 16.90 10.66
CA ASP A 471 -18.16 18.01 10.01
C ASP A 471 -18.91 17.58 8.74
N SER A 472 -18.43 16.53 8.07
CA SER A 472 -19.12 15.92 6.94
C SER A 472 -20.33 15.07 7.38
N GLY A 473 -20.50 14.83 8.68
CA GLY A 473 -21.60 14.06 9.27
C GLY A 473 -21.23 12.64 9.71
N PHE A 474 -19.94 12.28 9.72
CA PHE A 474 -19.52 10.96 10.21
C PHE A 474 -19.76 10.84 11.72
N ASP A 475 -20.39 9.73 12.14
CA ASP A 475 -20.79 9.44 13.52
C ASP A 475 -20.50 7.97 13.90
N LEU A 476 -20.88 7.56 15.11
CA LEU A 476 -20.66 6.19 15.62
C LEU A 476 -21.43 5.10 14.85
N GLU A 477 -22.62 5.40 14.31
CA GLU A 477 -23.42 4.44 13.55
C GLU A 477 -22.72 4.03 12.26
N HIS A 478 -21.92 4.93 11.69
CA HIS A 478 -21.17 4.69 10.46
C HIS A 478 -20.12 3.58 10.59
N PHE A 479 -19.54 3.34 11.78
CA PHE A 479 -18.72 2.15 12.00
C PHE A 479 -19.51 0.86 11.73
N GLY A 480 -20.76 0.78 12.21
CA GLY A 480 -21.64 -0.35 11.94
C GLY A 480 -22.00 -0.50 10.47
N LYS A 481 -22.24 0.62 9.77
CA LYS A 481 -22.56 0.63 8.33
C LYS A 481 -21.41 0.12 7.47
N ILE A 482 -20.19 0.54 7.81
CA ILE A 482 -18.95 0.06 7.18
C ILE A 482 -18.84 -1.45 7.35
N LEU A 483 -18.94 -1.93 8.60
CA LEU A 483 -18.75 -3.35 8.91
C LEU A 483 -19.81 -4.24 8.26
N HIS A 484 -21.09 -3.83 8.29
CA HIS A 484 -22.17 -4.55 7.60
C HIS A 484 -21.91 -4.65 6.10
N ALA A 485 -21.66 -3.52 5.43
CA ALA A 485 -21.47 -3.49 3.99
C ALA A 485 -20.24 -4.31 3.55
N ARG A 486 -19.13 -4.19 4.26
CA ARG A 486 -17.85 -4.82 3.87
C ARG A 486 -17.78 -6.30 4.21
N LEU A 487 -18.32 -6.73 5.34
CA LEU A 487 -18.40 -8.16 5.66
C LEU A 487 -19.27 -8.91 4.65
N HIS A 488 -20.39 -8.32 4.21
CA HIS A 488 -21.20 -8.90 3.13
C HIS A 488 -20.47 -8.90 1.78
N ALA A 489 -19.80 -7.80 1.43
CA ALA A 489 -19.12 -7.67 0.14
C ALA A 489 -17.97 -8.68 0.00
N ASP A 490 -17.15 -8.82 1.05
CA ASP A 490 -15.91 -9.61 0.97
C ASP A 490 -16.09 -11.06 1.44
N PHE A 491 -17.06 -11.30 2.34
CA PHE A 491 -17.28 -12.60 2.98
C PHE A 491 -18.72 -13.13 2.83
N GLY A 492 -19.50 -12.62 1.87
CA GLY A 492 -20.91 -13.03 1.65
C GLY A 492 -21.12 -14.51 1.28
N ALA A 493 -20.06 -15.27 0.99
CA ALA A 493 -20.13 -16.73 0.87
C ALA A 493 -20.28 -17.43 2.23
N ILE A 494 -19.81 -16.79 3.30
CA ILE A 494 -19.70 -17.34 4.65
C ILE A 494 -20.66 -16.64 5.61
N VAL A 495 -20.79 -15.33 5.46
CA VAL A 495 -21.60 -14.44 6.31
C VAL A 495 -22.92 -14.15 5.62
N ASP A 496 -24.02 -14.64 6.20
CA ASP A 496 -25.38 -14.40 5.70
C ASP A 496 -26.05 -13.20 6.40
N LYS A 497 -25.65 -12.89 7.64
CA LYS A 497 -26.21 -11.79 8.45
C LYS A 497 -25.14 -11.12 9.29
N VAL A 498 -25.22 -9.80 9.43
CA VAL A 498 -24.35 -8.99 10.30
C VAL A 498 -25.20 -8.03 11.13
N GLN A 499 -24.95 -8.01 12.44
CA GLN A 499 -25.48 -7.02 13.38
C GLN A 499 -24.30 -6.38 14.12
N VAL A 500 -24.33 -5.05 14.27
CA VAL A 500 -23.26 -4.31 14.95
C VAL A 500 -23.84 -3.52 16.11
N THR A 501 -23.22 -3.65 17.28
CA THR A 501 -23.56 -2.83 18.45
C THR A 501 -22.33 -2.04 18.89
N ILE A 502 -22.47 -0.72 18.94
CA ILE A 502 -21.44 0.21 19.40
C ILE A 502 -21.75 0.60 20.84
N HIS A 503 -20.82 0.33 21.75
CA HIS A 503 -20.94 0.63 23.17
C HIS A 503 -20.03 1.78 23.57
N THR A 504 -20.57 2.76 24.27
CA THR A 504 -19.80 3.90 24.78
C THR A 504 -20.00 4.16 26.27
N ASP A 505 -20.88 3.38 26.92
CA ASP A 505 -21.09 3.39 28.36
C ASP A 505 -19.99 2.61 29.11
N PRO A 506 -19.18 3.26 29.98
CA PRO A 506 -18.02 2.61 30.61
C PRO A 506 -18.36 1.38 31.47
N GLU A 507 -19.50 1.39 32.17
CA GLU A 507 -19.90 0.26 33.02
C GLU A 507 -20.26 -0.97 32.20
N ARG A 508 -20.97 -0.78 31.08
CA ARG A 508 -21.31 -1.85 30.15
C ARG A 508 -20.08 -2.38 29.42
N LEU A 509 -19.17 -1.49 29.02
CA LEU A 509 -17.90 -1.84 28.40
C LEU A 509 -17.09 -2.81 29.26
N LYS A 510 -17.03 -2.59 30.59
CA LYS A 510 -16.26 -3.44 31.49
C LYS A 510 -16.72 -4.91 31.48
N GLY A 511 -18.03 -5.14 31.43
CA GLY A 511 -18.60 -6.49 31.35
C GLY A 511 -18.29 -7.18 30.01
N LEU A 512 -18.54 -6.47 28.90
CA LEU A 512 -18.30 -6.99 27.55
C LEU A 512 -16.82 -7.24 27.27
N LEU A 513 -15.94 -6.36 27.76
CA LEU A 513 -14.50 -6.54 27.66
C LEU A 513 -14.03 -7.82 28.37
N GLY A 514 -14.65 -8.17 29.50
CA GLY A 514 -14.38 -9.43 30.19
C GLY A 514 -14.76 -10.66 29.34
N GLU A 515 -15.92 -10.61 28.67
CA GLU A 515 -16.36 -11.66 27.73
C GLU A 515 -15.39 -11.78 26.55
N ALA A 516 -15.06 -10.65 25.92
CA ALA A 516 -14.14 -10.59 24.78
C ALA A 516 -12.76 -11.18 25.14
N ARG A 517 -12.21 -10.79 26.30
CA ARG A 517 -10.93 -11.32 26.79
C ARG A 517 -10.96 -12.83 27.02
N ALA A 518 -12.05 -13.37 27.56
CA ALA A 518 -12.21 -14.82 27.71
C ALA A 518 -12.23 -15.55 26.35
N ALA A 519 -12.88 -14.96 25.34
CA ALA A 519 -12.86 -15.49 23.99
C ALA A 519 -11.45 -15.43 23.36
N TYR A 520 -10.73 -14.32 23.52
CA TYR A 520 -9.35 -14.18 23.03
C TYR A 520 -8.42 -15.20 23.69
N ASP A 521 -8.52 -15.39 25.01
CA ASP A 521 -7.74 -16.37 25.75
C ASP A 521 -8.00 -17.80 25.24
N PHE A 522 -9.26 -18.16 25.02
CA PHE A 522 -9.62 -19.45 24.41
C PHE A 522 -9.00 -19.62 23.01
N ARG A 523 -9.09 -18.59 22.15
CA ARG A 523 -8.50 -18.60 20.80
C ARG A 523 -6.98 -18.82 20.87
N ASN A 524 -6.28 -18.16 21.79
CA ASN A 524 -4.83 -18.30 21.95
C ASN A 524 -4.44 -19.70 22.47
N LYS A 525 -5.20 -20.26 23.43
CA LYS A 525 -4.92 -21.59 24.02
C LYS A 525 -5.16 -22.76 23.08
N ARG A 526 -5.98 -22.59 22.04
CA ARG A 526 -6.31 -23.67 21.08
C ARG A 526 -5.09 -24.19 20.29
N LEU A 527 -4.00 -23.41 20.22
CA LEU A 527 -2.77 -23.79 19.53
C LEU A 527 -1.80 -24.62 20.38
N ALA A 528 -2.03 -24.74 21.69
CA ALA A 528 -1.03 -25.26 22.62
C ALA A 528 -0.54 -26.69 22.28
N ASP A 529 -1.35 -27.48 21.58
CA ASP A 529 -1.02 -28.85 21.19
C ASP A 529 -0.31 -28.97 19.82
N LEU A 530 -0.21 -27.88 19.04
CA LEU A 530 0.46 -27.84 17.73
C LEU A 530 1.87 -27.25 17.87
N THR A 531 2.89 -27.97 17.40
CA THR A 531 4.29 -27.53 17.43
C THR A 531 4.85 -27.34 16.03
N ASP A 532 5.93 -26.57 15.89
CA ASP A 532 6.55 -26.27 14.59
C ASP A 532 7.14 -27.53 13.92
N LEU A 533 7.41 -28.58 14.70
CA LEU A 533 7.88 -29.88 14.21
C LEU A 533 6.75 -30.84 13.82
N ALA A 534 5.50 -30.55 14.22
CA ALA A 534 4.34 -31.39 13.95
C ALA A 534 3.63 -31.01 12.63
N VAL A 535 4.04 -29.92 11.99
CA VAL A 535 3.48 -29.42 10.74
C VAL A 535 4.52 -29.43 9.62
N ASP A 536 4.08 -29.58 8.38
CA ASP A 536 4.90 -29.53 7.16
C ASP A 536 4.76 -28.21 6.39
N GLU A 537 3.87 -27.34 6.85
CA GLU A 537 3.61 -26.02 6.29
C GLU A 537 3.51 -24.93 7.36
N PHE A 538 4.11 -23.78 7.06
CA PHE A 538 3.82 -22.52 7.73
C PHE A 538 2.90 -21.68 6.84
N TYR A 539 2.52 -20.50 7.31
CA TYR A 539 1.75 -19.55 6.50
C TYR A 539 2.44 -18.20 6.43
N SER A 540 2.34 -17.56 5.27
CA SER A 540 2.69 -16.16 5.14
C SER A 540 1.53 -15.26 5.56
N CYS A 541 1.82 -14.00 5.81
CA CYS A 541 0.84 -12.93 5.84
C CYS A 541 1.46 -11.65 5.24
N THR A 542 0.89 -11.17 4.14
CA THR A 542 1.29 -9.94 3.44
C THR A 542 0.29 -8.79 3.61
N LEU A 543 -0.65 -8.94 4.55
CA LEU A 543 -1.74 -8.01 4.82
C LEU A 543 -1.23 -6.58 5.14
N CYS A 544 -0.11 -6.47 5.86
CA CYS A 544 0.50 -5.18 6.22
C CYS A 544 1.36 -4.55 5.12
N GLN A 545 1.45 -5.14 3.92
CA GLN A 545 2.21 -4.56 2.81
C GLN A 545 1.59 -3.27 2.25
N SER A 546 0.35 -2.94 2.63
CA SER A 546 -0.26 -1.64 2.32
C SER A 546 0.53 -0.46 2.86
N PHE A 547 1.25 -0.62 3.98
CA PHE A 547 2.09 0.44 4.59
C PHE A 547 3.53 0.00 4.87
N ALA A 548 3.85 -1.30 4.78
CA ALA A 548 5.20 -1.82 4.87
C ALA A 548 5.49 -2.76 3.67
N PRO A 549 5.77 -2.22 2.47
CA PRO A 549 5.71 -2.97 1.21
C PRO A 549 6.56 -4.24 1.15
N ASN A 550 7.73 -4.23 1.81
CA ASN A 550 8.66 -5.36 1.79
C ASN A 550 8.52 -6.29 3.01
N HIS A 551 7.58 -6.00 3.92
CA HIS A 551 7.36 -6.82 5.10
C HIS A 551 6.59 -8.11 4.76
N VAL A 552 7.03 -9.22 5.35
CA VAL A 552 6.33 -10.50 5.31
C VAL A 552 6.34 -11.09 6.72
N CYS A 553 5.16 -11.39 7.26
CA CYS A 553 5.08 -12.25 8.43
C CYS A 553 5.13 -13.71 7.98
N ILE A 554 6.00 -14.51 8.59
CA ILE A 554 5.97 -15.98 8.50
C ILE A 554 5.41 -16.48 9.83
N ILE A 555 4.30 -17.21 9.79
CA ILE A 555 3.52 -17.59 10.95
C ILE A 555 3.57 -19.11 11.09
N SER A 556 4.05 -19.56 12.25
CA SER A 556 4.12 -20.98 12.64
C SER A 556 3.23 -21.23 13.86
N PRO A 557 2.92 -22.50 14.19
CA PRO A 557 2.21 -22.82 15.44
C PRO A 557 2.80 -22.18 16.69
N GLU A 558 4.13 -22.16 16.82
CA GLU A 558 4.85 -21.65 17.99
C GLU A 558 5.33 -20.19 17.82
N ARG A 559 5.07 -19.55 16.68
CA ARG A 559 5.34 -18.13 16.41
C ARG A 559 4.17 -17.48 15.69
N LEU A 560 3.25 -16.91 16.47
CA LEU A 560 2.13 -16.12 15.95
C LEU A 560 2.62 -14.85 15.22
N GLY A 561 1.73 -14.29 14.38
CA GLY A 561 2.00 -13.02 13.72
C GLY A 561 2.24 -11.91 14.73
N LEU A 562 3.21 -11.03 14.46
CA LEU A 562 3.63 -9.98 15.38
C LEU A 562 2.50 -9.04 15.81
N CYS A 563 1.43 -8.94 15.02
CA CYS A 563 0.26 -8.17 15.41
C CYS A 563 -0.39 -8.71 16.68
N GLY A 564 -0.35 -10.03 16.94
CA GLY A 564 -1.05 -10.70 18.03
C GLY A 564 -2.43 -11.26 17.66
N ALA A 565 -3.00 -10.84 16.52
CA ALA A 565 -4.35 -11.24 16.09
C ALA A 565 -4.39 -12.52 15.27
N TYR A 566 -3.34 -12.77 14.47
CA TYR A 566 -3.26 -13.92 13.57
C TYR A 566 -2.29 -14.97 14.09
N ASN A 567 -2.80 -16.17 14.28
CA ASN A 567 -2.00 -17.37 14.48
C ASN A 567 -2.01 -18.29 13.25
N TRP A 568 -1.35 -19.44 13.35
CA TRP A 568 -1.25 -20.41 12.26
C TRP A 568 -2.62 -20.95 11.79
N LEU A 569 -3.55 -21.25 12.71
CA LEU A 569 -4.90 -21.70 12.37
C LEU A 569 -5.71 -20.59 11.68
N ASP A 570 -5.55 -19.35 12.12
CA ASP A 570 -6.23 -18.20 11.50
C ASP A 570 -5.76 -18.00 10.06
N CYS A 571 -4.45 -18.17 9.80
CA CYS A 571 -3.91 -18.09 8.44
C CYS A 571 -4.43 -19.21 7.54
N LYS A 572 -4.51 -20.42 8.08
CA LYS A 572 -5.09 -21.58 7.39
C LYS A 572 -6.57 -21.38 7.07
N ALA A 573 -7.32 -20.86 8.03
CA ALA A 573 -8.71 -20.47 7.84
C ALA A 573 -8.84 -19.39 6.74
N SER A 574 -8.06 -18.32 6.84
CA SER A 574 -8.03 -17.22 5.86
C SER A 574 -7.75 -17.72 4.43
N PHE A 575 -6.76 -18.61 4.25
CA PHE A 575 -6.48 -19.23 2.95
C PHE A 575 -7.64 -20.11 2.45
N SER A 576 -8.33 -20.82 3.35
CA SER A 576 -9.48 -21.65 2.99
C SER A 576 -10.68 -20.81 2.53
N ILE A 577 -10.82 -19.60 3.08
CA ILE A 577 -11.84 -18.62 2.67
C ILE A 577 -11.47 -17.98 1.32
N ASN A 578 -10.22 -17.53 1.20
CA ASN A 578 -9.73 -16.84 0.00
C ASN A 578 -8.34 -17.36 -0.38
N PRO A 579 -8.23 -18.34 -1.30
CA PRO A 579 -6.95 -18.90 -1.74
C PRO A 579 -6.04 -17.88 -2.44
N THR A 580 -6.59 -16.77 -2.95
CA THR A 580 -5.83 -15.67 -3.55
C THR A 580 -5.53 -14.54 -2.56
N GLY A 581 -5.88 -14.73 -1.28
CA GLY A 581 -5.71 -13.74 -0.23
C GLY A 581 -4.26 -13.58 0.26
N PRO A 582 -4.05 -12.72 1.27
CA PRO A 582 -2.72 -12.37 1.77
C PRO A 582 -2.04 -13.48 2.58
N ASN A 583 -2.77 -14.56 2.91
CA ASN A 583 -2.24 -15.70 3.64
C ASN A 583 -2.00 -16.86 2.68
N GLN A 584 -0.75 -17.22 2.45
CA GLN A 584 -0.37 -18.29 1.54
C GLN A 584 0.37 -19.40 2.30
N PRO A 585 0.09 -20.68 2.00
CA PRO A 585 0.82 -21.79 2.61
C PRO A 585 2.28 -21.81 2.12
N ILE A 586 3.21 -21.95 3.05
CA ILE A 586 4.64 -22.09 2.81
C ILE A 586 5.01 -23.54 3.11
N LYS A 587 5.28 -24.32 2.07
CA LYS A 587 5.84 -25.67 2.24
C LYS A 587 7.26 -25.55 2.77
N LEU A 588 7.55 -26.15 3.92
CA LEU A 588 8.84 -25.97 4.59
C LEU A 588 10.03 -26.52 3.79
N GLY A 589 9.86 -27.64 3.08
CA GLY A 589 10.94 -28.25 2.30
C GLY A 589 12.08 -28.74 3.20
N ARG A 590 13.33 -28.50 2.79
CA ARG A 590 14.51 -28.92 3.55
C ARG A 590 14.76 -27.99 4.75
N VAL A 591 14.97 -28.57 5.92
CA VAL A 591 15.49 -27.86 7.10
C VAL A 591 16.98 -27.57 6.88
N LEU A 592 17.37 -26.29 6.91
CA LEU A 592 18.75 -25.85 6.74
C LEU A 592 19.46 -25.73 8.10
N ASP A 593 18.77 -25.16 9.09
CA ASP A 593 19.24 -25.03 10.47
C ASP A 593 18.04 -25.16 11.44
N PRO A 594 17.91 -26.27 12.19
CA PRO A 594 16.79 -26.45 13.11
C PRO A 594 16.90 -25.62 14.39
N GLU A 595 18.09 -25.14 14.75
CA GLU A 595 18.34 -24.35 15.97
C GLU A 595 17.94 -22.90 15.77
N ARG A 596 18.41 -22.29 14.66
CA ARG A 596 18.02 -20.93 14.25
C ARG A 596 16.65 -20.87 13.58
N GLY A 597 16.17 -21.99 13.07
CA GLY A 597 14.90 -22.09 12.36
C GLY A 597 14.99 -21.55 10.94
N PHE A 598 15.94 -22.08 10.16
CA PHE A 598 16.01 -21.85 8.71
C PHE A 598 15.44 -23.05 7.95
N TRP A 599 14.48 -22.76 7.08
CA TRP A 599 13.97 -23.70 6.08
C TRP A 599 14.16 -23.12 4.68
N GLU A 600 14.35 -24.02 3.72
CA GLU A 600 14.38 -23.64 2.30
C GLU A 600 13.09 -22.91 1.91
N GLY A 601 11.93 -23.45 2.30
CA GLY A 601 10.64 -22.84 1.97
C GLY A 601 10.40 -21.46 2.58
N THR A 602 10.86 -21.23 3.82
CA THR A 602 10.70 -19.92 4.48
C THR A 602 11.57 -18.87 3.80
N ASN A 603 12.81 -19.22 3.41
CA ASN A 603 13.73 -18.31 2.72
C ASN A 603 13.25 -18.03 1.29
N ASP A 604 12.81 -19.05 0.55
CA ASP A 604 12.27 -18.90 -0.79
C ASP A 604 11.03 -17.99 -0.79
N TYR A 605 10.12 -18.19 0.16
CA TYR A 605 8.96 -17.32 0.28
C TYR A 605 9.35 -15.90 0.73
N ALA A 606 10.27 -15.75 1.69
CA ALA A 606 10.73 -14.43 2.13
C ALA A 606 11.23 -13.59 0.94
N LYS A 607 12.08 -14.18 0.07
CA LYS A 607 12.55 -13.53 -1.16
C LYS A 607 11.42 -13.08 -2.05
N VAL A 608 10.43 -13.94 -2.30
CA VAL A 608 9.30 -13.61 -3.18
C VAL A 608 8.40 -12.55 -2.54
N GLY A 609 7.96 -12.79 -1.31
CA GLY A 609 7.02 -11.94 -0.60
C GLY A 609 7.58 -10.57 -0.23
N SER A 610 8.90 -10.44 -0.05
CA SER A 610 9.56 -9.17 0.25
C SER A 610 10.13 -8.49 -1.00
N HIS A 611 9.75 -8.91 -2.20
CA HIS A 611 10.26 -8.34 -3.46
C HIS A 611 11.79 -8.44 -3.65
N GLY A 612 12.43 -9.43 -3.04
CA GLY A 612 13.87 -9.67 -3.10
C GLY A 612 14.70 -8.94 -2.04
N VAL A 613 14.06 -8.16 -1.16
CA VAL A 613 14.75 -7.40 -0.10
C VAL A 613 15.25 -8.28 1.04
N VAL A 614 14.50 -9.33 1.41
CA VAL A 614 14.82 -10.25 2.49
C VAL A 614 15.19 -11.60 1.87
N GLU A 615 16.44 -12.01 2.05
CA GLU A 615 16.92 -13.27 1.48
C GLU A 615 16.68 -14.46 2.40
N GLU A 616 16.82 -14.27 3.71
CA GLU A 616 16.74 -15.32 4.71
C GLU A 616 16.02 -14.83 5.96
N VAL A 617 15.28 -15.72 6.62
CA VAL A 617 14.58 -15.41 7.87
C VAL A 617 14.85 -16.51 8.88
N ALA A 618 15.47 -16.14 10.00
CA ALA A 618 15.62 -17.02 11.16
C ALA A 618 14.34 -16.94 12.00
N MET A 619 13.66 -18.08 12.18
CA MET A 619 12.44 -18.13 12.98
C MET A 619 12.70 -18.04 14.48
N TYR A 620 13.91 -18.35 14.95
CA TYR A 620 14.22 -18.46 16.38
C TYR A 620 15.40 -17.61 16.84
N SER A 621 15.91 -16.71 15.99
CA SER A 621 17.02 -15.79 16.31
C SER A 621 16.58 -14.32 16.22
N ILE A 622 17.03 -13.51 17.18
CA ILE A 622 16.95 -12.04 17.10
C ILE A 622 18.24 -11.43 16.51
N MET A 623 19.37 -12.14 16.63
CA MET A 623 20.69 -11.62 16.26
C MET A 623 21.05 -11.82 14.80
N GLU A 624 20.46 -12.83 14.16
CA GLU A 624 20.79 -13.22 12.79
C GLU A 624 19.50 -13.29 11.98
N ASN A 625 19.45 -12.52 10.89
CA ASN A 625 18.34 -12.49 9.94
C ASN A 625 16.95 -12.52 10.60
N PRO A 626 16.66 -11.66 11.60
CA PRO A 626 15.36 -11.67 12.25
C PRO A 626 14.26 -11.36 11.23
N MET A 627 13.06 -11.87 11.49
CA MET A 627 11.89 -11.48 10.69
C MET A 627 11.69 -9.97 10.78
N THR A 628 11.43 -9.34 9.63
CA THR A 628 11.13 -7.92 9.57
C THR A 628 9.85 -7.60 10.36
N ALA A 629 9.65 -6.33 10.73
CA ALA A 629 8.40 -5.91 11.36
C ALA A 629 7.73 -4.78 10.56
N CYS A 630 6.40 -4.77 10.50
CA CYS A 630 5.65 -3.71 9.82
C CYS A 630 5.47 -2.47 10.72
N GLY A 631 4.74 -2.62 11.82
CA GLY A 631 4.41 -1.52 12.74
C GLY A 631 3.24 -1.80 13.68
N CYS A 632 2.51 -2.90 13.48
CA CYS A 632 1.37 -3.31 14.30
C CYS A 632 1.72 -4.22 15.48
N PHE A 633 3.01 -4.38 15.82
CA PHE A 633 3.45 -5.25 16.92
C PHE A 633 2.92 -4.80 18.29
N GLU A 634 2.56 -5.77 19.14
CA GLU A 634 2.14 -5.52 20.54
C GLU A 634 3.34 -5.18 21.42
N CYS A 635 4.48 -5.83 21.18
CA CYS A 635 5.69 -5.64 21.96
C CYS A 635 6.92 -5.46 21.04
N ILE A 636 7.94 -4.79 21.55
CA ILE A 636 9.27 -4.73 20.93
C ILE A 636 10.26 -5.44 21.84
N VAL A 637 11.02 -6.36 21.27
CA VAL A 637 12.18 -6.99 21.91
C VAL A 637 13.43 -6.31 21.39
N MET A 638 14.31 -5.87 22.29
CA MET A 638 15.56 -5.20 21.92
C MET A 638 16.72 -5.69 22.77
N LEU A 639 17.86 -5.95 22.14
CA LEU A 639 19.12 -6.30 22.79
C LEU A 639 19.63 -5.17 23.70
N ILE A 640 20.06 -5.54 24.91
CA ILE A 640 20.85 -4.71 25.82
C ILE A 640 22.21 -5.39 26.01
N PRO A 641 23.25 -5.00 25.23
CA PRO A 641 24.54 -5.67 25.24
C PRO A 641 25.19 -5.73 26.63
N GLU A 642 25.10 -4.65 27.41
CA GLU A 642 25.67 -4.51 28.74
C GLU A 642 25.07 -5.49 29.76
N ALA A 643 23.86 -5.98 29.50
CA ALA A 643 23.13 -6.92 30.34
C ALA A 643 23.19 -8.37 29.83
N ASN A 644 23.87 -8.63 28.69
CA ASN A 644 23.90 -9.94 28.02
C ASN A 644 22.49 -10.52 27.78
N GLY A 645 21.51 -9.64 27.51
CA GLY A 645 20.10 -10.00 27.47
C GLY A 645 19.28 -9.04 26.61
N VAL A 646 17.96 -9.20 26.64
CA VAL A 646 17.00 -8.41 25.89
C VAL A 646 16.01 -7.73 26.83
N MET A 647 15.51 -6.56 26.44
CA MET A 647 14.35 -5.91 27.05
C MET A 647 13.10 -6.16 26.22
N VAL A 648 11.94 -6.18 26.87
CA VAL A 648 10.63 -6.31 26.23
C VAL A 648 9.73 -5.15 26.66
N VAL A 649 9.34 -4.30 25.71
CA VAL A 649 8.46 -3.16 25.97
C VAL A 649 7.11 -3.33 25.27
N SER A 650 6.02 -3.09 26.01
CA SER A 650 4.64 -3.16 25.48
C SER A 650 4.22 -1.85 24.84
N ARG A 651 3.34 -1.91 23.84
CA ARG A 651 2.71 -0.72 23.22
C ARG A 651 1.97 0.16 24.22
N GLU A 652 1.39 -0.46 25.24
CA GLU A 652 0.61 0.15 26.31
C GLU A 652 1.50 0.85 27.36
N ASP A 653 2.81 0.58 27.34
CA ASP A 653 3.77 1.21 28.23
C ASP A 653 4.34 2.50 27.62
N THR A 654 3.99 3.63 28.23
CA THR A 654 4.44 4.96 27.79
C THR A 654 5.73 5.41 28.48
N SER A 655 6.33 4.56 29.30
CA SER A 655 7.50 4.88 30.13
C SER A 655 8.79 4.88 29.31
N MET A 656 9.86 5.40 29.92
CA MET A 656 11.21 5.29 29.36
C MET A 656 11.76 3.90 29.61
N THR A 657 12.43 3.32 28.62
CA THR A 657 13.12 2.03 28.76
C THR A 657 14.61 2.23 29.08
N PRO A 658 15.32 1.21 29.58
CA PRO A 658 16.77 1.28 29.77
C PRO A 658 17.55 1.72 28.52
N ALA A 659 17.05 1.43 27.31
CA ALA A 659 17.67 1.87 26.06
C ALA A 659 17.56 3.38 25.78
N GLY A 660 17.02 4.18 26.72
CA GLY A 660 16.86 5.63 26.55
C GLY A 660 15.80 6.02 25.52
N MET A 661 14.91 5.09 25.16
CA MET A 661 13.86 5.28 24.17
C MET A 661 12.51 4.79 24.72
N THR A 662 11.41 5.43 24.29
CA THR A 662 10.04 4.95 24.55
C THR A 662 9.63 3.93 23.48
N PHE A 663 8.51 3.22 23.70
CA PHE A 663 7.94 2.33 22.67
C PHE A 663 7.79 3.01 21.31
N SER A 664 7.25 4.24 21.28
CA SER A 664 7.02 4.97 20.02
C SER A 664 8.31 5.25 19.24
N THR A 665 9.40 5.59 19.94
CA THR A 665 10.71 5.80 19.31
C THR A 665 11.28 4.48 18.79
N LEU A 666 11.21 3.41 19.59
CA LEU A 666 11.66 2.08 19.19
C LEU A 666 10.87 1.51 18.01
N ALA A 667 9.56 1.81 17.94
CA ALA A 667 8.71 1.35 16.84
C ALA A 667 9.17 1.91 15.49
N GLY A 668 9.70 3.14 15.47
CA GLY A 668 10.30 3.73 14.27
C GLY A 668 11.60 3.04 13.83
N LEU A 669 12.30 2.38 14.75
CA LEU A 669 13.54 1.63 14.46
C LEU A 669 13.26 0.16 14.11
N ALA A 670 12.23 -0.44 14.71
CA ALA A 670 11.85 -1.83 14.48
C ALA A 670 10.96 -2.03 13.23
N GLY A 671 10.14 -1.03 12.90
CA GLY A 671 9.14 -1.10 11.82
C GLY A 671 9.69 -0.86 10.42
N GLY A 672 8.80 -0.83 9.43
CA GLY A 672 9.12 -0.47 8.04
C GLY A 672 9.58 -1.62 7.13
N GLY A 673 9.57 -2.87 7.61
CA GLY A 673 9.90 -4.03 6.78
C GLY A 673 11.40 -4.24 6.57
N ILE A 674 12.24 -3.76 7.47
CA ILE A 674 13.70 -3.96 7.48
C ILE A 674 14.11 -5.06 8.46
N GLN A 675 15.23 -5.75 8.20
CA GLN A 675 15.83 -6.68 9.15
C GLN A 675 16.78 -5.90 10.05
N THR A 676 16.48 -5.88 11.35
CA THR A 676 17.29 -5.15 12.34
C THR A 676 17.82 -6.14 13.38
N PRO A 677 19.01 -6.73 13.17
CA PRO A 677 19.66 -7.57 14.17
C PRO A 677 19.65 -6.95 15.56
N GLY A 678 19.17 -7.71 16.55
CA GLY A 678 19.02 -7.25 17.93
C GLY A 678 17.70 -6.54 18.23
N VAL A 679 16.82 -6.30 17.24
CA VAL A 679 15.50 -5.67 17.45
C VAL A 679 14.41 -6.44 16.70
N MET A 680 13.30 -6.75 17.37
CA MET A 680 12.20 -7.50 16.78
C MET A 680 10.84 -7.05 17.32
N GLY A 681 9.89 -6.80 16.43
CA GLY A 681 8.48 -6.63 16.80
C GLY A 681 7.80 -8.00 16.99
N VAL A 682 7.06 -8.19 18.08
CA VAL A 682 6.40 -9.46 18.40
C VAL A 682 4.99 -9.26 18.96
N GLY A 683 4.15 -10.28 18.84
CA GLY A 683 2.90 -10.38 19.60
C GLY A 683 3.21 -10.88 21.01
N LYS A 684 2.46 -10.45 22.02
CA LYS A 684 2.78 -10.73 23.44
C LYS A 684 2.81 -12.23 23.76
N TYR A 685 1.96 -13.02 23.11
CA TYR A 685 1.92 -14.48 23.29
C TYR A 685 3.11 -15.22 22.65
N TYR A 686 3.95 -14.55 21.86
CA TYR A 686 5.20 -15.17 21.42
C TYR A 686 6.20 -15.27 22.56
N LEU A 687 6.14 -14.35 23.54
CA LEU A 687 7.04 -14.33 24.71
C LEU A 687 6.96 -15.64 25.51
N ILE A 688 5.79 -16.29 25.53
CA ILE A 688 5.57 -17.53 26.28
C ILE A 688 5.88 -18.79 25.46
N SER A 689 6.21 -18.64 24.18
CA SER A 689 6.54 -19.76 23.30
C SER A 689 7.83 -20.46 23.74
N PRO A 690 7.92 -21.80 23.65
CA PRO A 690 9.20 -22.52 23.78
C PRO A 690 10.22 -22.11 22.72
N ARG A 691 9.77 -21.53 21.60
CA ARG A 691 10.59 -21.05 20.49
C ARG A 691 10.97 -19.59 20.56
N PHE A 692 10.53 -18.87 21.60
CA PHE A 692 10.86 -17.45 21.79
C PHE A 692 12.38 -17.25 21.84
N ILE A 693 12.96 -16.69 20.78
CA ILE A 693 14.41 -16.46 20.62
C ILE A 693 15.27 -17.64 21.11
N SER A 694 14.83 -18.88 20.87
CA SER A 694 15.45 -20.06 21.47
C SER A 694 16.90 -20.25 21.04
N ALA A 695 17.28 -19.78 19.84
CA ALA A 695 18.67 -19.78 19.37
C ALA A 695 19.58 -18.81 20.15
N ASN A 696 19.00 -17.87 20.89
CA ASN A 696 19.73 -16.90 21.70
C ASN A 696 19.63 -17.16 23.20
N GLY A 697 19.01 -18.28 23.63
CA GLY A 697 18.89 -18.64 25.04
C GLY A 697 17.51 -18.42 25.64
N GLY A 698 16.49 -18.14 24.82
CA GLY A 698 15.10 -18.21 25.26
C GLY A 698 14.66 -17.05 26.14
N PHE A 699 13.61 -17.30 26.94
CA PHE A 699 13.03 -16.32 27.84
C PHE A 699 13.96 -15.91 28.98
N SER A 700 14.90 -16.78 29.38
CA SER A 700 15.97 -16.48 30.35
C SER A 700 16.88 -15.31 29.96
N ARG A 701 16.83 -14.84 28.71
CA ARG A 701 17.51 -13.61 28.25
C ARG A 701 16.74 -12.33 28.55
N VAL A 702 15.46 -12.39 28.91
CA VAL A 702 14.70 -11.18 29.19
C VAL A 702 15.19 -10.60 30.51
N VAL A 703 15.82 -9.42 30.49
CA VAL A 703 16.39 -8.76 31.68
C VAL A 703 15.55 -7.59 32.16
N TRP A 704 14.68 -7.07 31.29
CA TRP A 704 13.75 -5.98 31.60
C TRP A 704 12.44 -6.20 30.84
N MET A 705 11.30 -5.99 31.49
CA MET A 705 9.98 -6.14 30.88
C MET A 705 9.00 -5.10 31.44
N SER A 706 8.20 -4.45 30.59
CA SER A 706 7.11 -3.58 31.03
C SER A 706 6.25 -4.24 32.11
N SER A 707 6.01 -3.56 33.23
CA SER A 707 5.23 -4.11 34.35
C SER A 707 3.80 -4.47 33.94
N PHE A 708 3.25 -3.79 32.94
CA PHE A 708 1.97 -4.13 32.31
C PHE A 708 1.93 -5.60 31.83
N LEU A 709 3.00 -6.09 31.20
CA LEU A 709 3.09 -7.48 30.74
C LEU A 709 3.19 -8.44 31.93
N LYS A 710 3.99 -8.11 32.94
CA LYS A 710 4.09 -8.91 34.17
C LYS A 710 2.74 -9.07 34.86
N ASP A 711 1.98 -7.98 34.95
CA ASP A 711 0.67 -7.97 35.63
C ASP A 711 -0.41 -8.67 34.79
N THR A 712 -0.44 -8.45 33.48
CA THR A 712 -1.51 -8.96 32.60
C THR A 712 -1.28 -10.39 32.11
N MET A 713 -0.04 -10.88 32.13
CA MET A 713 0.34 -12.23 31.72
C MET A 713 0.95 -13.03 32.88
N ALA A 714 0.63 -12.69 34.13
CA ALA A 714 1.28 -13.25 35.32
C ALA A 714 1.24 -14.79 35.37
N GLU A 715 0.07 -15.38 35.05
CA GLU A 715 -0.12 -16.84 35.08
C GLU A 715 0.64 -17.52 33.93
N GLU A 716 0.62 -16.93 32.74
CA GLU A 716 1.33 -17.45 31.56
C GLU A 716 2.85 -17.37 31.74
N LEU A 717 3.35 -16.24 32.27
CA LEU A 717 4.78 -16.05 32.56
C LEU A 717 5.27 -16.96 33.68
N LYS A 718 4.42 -17.28 34.65
CA LYS A 718 4.74 -18.29 35.67
C LYS A 718 4.95 -19.67 35.05
N VAL A 719 4.13 -20.06 34.08
CA VAL A 719 4.33 -21.33 33.34
C VAL A 719 5.66 -21.34 32.60
N VAL A 720 6.08 -20.19 32.05
CA VAL A 720 7.41 -20.05 31.42
C VAL A 720 8.53 -20.21 32.43
N ALA A 721 8.45 -19.54 33.57
CA ALA A 721 9.42 -19.63 34.65
C ALA A 721 9.56 -21.07 35.18
N ASP A 722 8.44 -21.77 35.37
CA ASP A 722 8.42 -23.18 35.77
C ASP A 722 9.01 -24.10 34.67
N ARG A 723 8.72 -23.83 33.39
CA ARG A 723 9.27 -24.58 32.24
C ARG A 723 10.79 -24.43 32.15
N ASP A 724 11.29 -23.22 32.33
CA ASP A 724 12.70 -22.88 32.20
C ASP A 724 13.50 -23.25 33.48
N GLY A 725 12.81 -23.74 34.53
CA GLY A 725 13.42 -24.28 35.74
C GLY A 725 13.81 -23.24 36.79
N ASP A 726 13.35 -21.99 36.66
CA ASP A 726 13.57 -20.91 37.62
C ASP A 726 12.24 -20.22 37.95
N PRO A 727 11.46 -20.73 38.93
CA PRO A 727 10.17 -20.17 39.32
C PRO A 727 10.22 -18.71 39.79
N SER A 728 11.42 -18.21 40.15
CA SER A 728 11.65 -16.83 40.58
C SER A 728 12.11 -15.92 39.43
N LEU A 729 12.21 -16.43 38.20
CA LEU A 729 12.75 -15.68 37.06
C LEU A 729 12.04 -14.35 36.85
N ILE A 730 10.70 -14.33 36.90
CA ILE A 730 9.90 -13.11 36.65
C ILE A 730 10.20 -12.01 37.67
N ASP A 731 10.48 -12.37 38.93
CA ASP A 731 10.83 -11.42 39.98
C ASP A 731 12.24 -10.84 39.79
N ARG A 732 13.13 -11.57 39.11
CA ARG A 732 14.51 -11.13 38.81
C ARG A 732 14.57 -10.19 37.61
N ILE A 733 13.57 -10.23 36.72
CA ILE A 733 13.46 -9.33 35.57
C ILE A 733 13.12 -7.94 36.08
N ALA A 734 13.85 -6.90 35.66
CA ALA A 734 13.55 -5.53 36.02
C ALA A 734 12.29 -5.00 35.29
N ASP A 735 11.71 -3.90 35.77
CA ASP A 735 10.65 -3.17 35.08
C ASP A 735 10.77 -1.66 35.35
N GLU A 736 9.89 -0.85 34.75
CA GLU A 736 9.94 0.61 34.85
C GLU A 736 9.69 1.15 36.27
N ARG A 737 9.19 0.32 37.19
CA ARG A 737 8.96 0.70 38.60
C ARG A 737 10.26 0.71 39.39
N SER A 738 11.29 0.01 38.92
CA SER A 738 12.56 -0.17 39.62
C SER A 738 13.78 0.28 38.83
N VAL A 739 13.77 0.16 37.50
CA VAL A 739 14.92 0.43 36.63
C VAL A 739 14.47 1.14 35.36
N THR A 740 15.06 2.29 35.09
CA THR A 740 14.76 3.10 33.89
C THR A 740 15.98 3.38 33.01
N THR A 741 17.20 3.08 33.48
CA THR A 741 18.44 3.24 32.71
C THR A 741 19.31 1.97 32.70
N VAL A 742 20.25 1.87 31.76
CA VAL A 742 21.21 0.75 31.70
C VAL A 742 22.12 0.73 32.93
N GLU A 743 22.50 1.90 33.47
CA GLU A 743 23.34 2.00 34.67
C GLU A 743 22.65 1.47 35.92
N GLU A 744 21.31 1.55 35.98
CA GLU A 744 20.49 0.97 37.05
C GLU A 744 20.23 -0.53 36.83
N LEU A 745 20.17 -0.97 35.57
CA LEU A 745 19.86 -2.35 35.20
C LEU A 745 20.94 -3.32 35.64
N GLN A 746 22.22 -3.00 35.41
CA GLN A 746 23.31 -3.93 35.72
C GLN A 746 23.42 -4.26 37.23
N PRO A 747 23.36 -3.27 38.16
CA PRO A 747 23.26 -3.55 39.59
C PRO A 747 22.04 -4.40 39.97
N TRP A 748 20.86 -4.12 39.42
CA TRP A 748 19.65 -4.89 39.67
C TRP A 748 19.84 -6.38 39.33
N LEU A 749 20.38 -6.66 38.14
CA LEU A 749 20.59 -8.03 37.67
C LEU A 749 21.60 -8.80 38.52
N VAL A 750 22.63 -8.12 39.05
CA VAL A 750 23.60 -8.72 39.97
C VAL A 750 22.96 -9.01 41.33
N GLU A 751 22.21 -8.07 41.89
CA GLU A 751 21.53 -8.22 43.18
C GLU A 751 20.49 -9.36 43.15
N HIS A 752 19.80 -9.51 42.02
CA HIS A 752 18.76 -10.52 41.83
C HIS A 752 19.28 -11.83 41.22
N GLU A 753 20.60 -11.99 41.05
CA GLU A 753 21.23 -13.19 40.49
C GLU A 753 20.59 -13.64 39.15
N HIS A 754 20.43 -12.69 38.23
CA HIS A 754 19.75 -12.95 36.96
C HIS A 754 20.57 -13.91 36.07
N PRO A 755 19.97 -14.98 35.50
CA PRO A 755 20.70 -16.02 34.78
C PRO A 755 21.47 -15.52 33.56
N ALA A 756 20.93 -14.52 32.83
CA ALA A 756 21.56 -13.92 31.65
C ALA A 756 23.02 -13.48 31.87
N LEU A 757 23.39 -13.06 33.10
CA LEU A 757 24.76 -12.63 33.43
C LEU A 757 25.79 -13.78 33.38
N THR A 758 25.34 -15.03 33.50
CA THR A 758 26.19 -16.22 33.55
C THR A 758 26.09 -17.10 32.30
N MET A 759 25.14 -16.79 31.40
CA MET A 759 25.01 -17.44 30.11
C MET A 759 26.16 -17.02 29.17
N GLU A 760 26.39 -17.78 28.11
CA GLU A 760 27.31 -17.39 27.04
C GLU A 760 26.96 -16.00 26.49
N ALA A 761 27.93 -15.31 25.88
CA ALA A 761 27.66 -14.04 25.22
C ALA A 761 26.58 -14.24 24.14
N ILE A 762 25.59 -13.34 24.09
CA ILE A 762 24.49 -13.43 23.11
C ILE A 762 24.94 -13.09 21.68
N PHE A 763 26.14 -12.52 21.50
CA PHE A 763 26.73 -12.11 20.22
C PHE A 763 28.18 -12.56 20.05
#